data_AF-A0A978TR48-F1
#
_entry.id   AF-A0A978TR48-F1
#
_cell.length_a   1.000
_cell.length_b   1.000
_cell.length_c   1.000
_cell.angle_alpha   90.00
_cell.angle_beta   90.00
_cell.angle_gamma   90.00
#
_symmetry.space_group_name_H-M   'P 1'
#
loop_
_entity.id
_entity.type
_entity.pdbx_description
1 polymer ?
#
loop_
_entity_poly.entity_id
_entity_poly.type
_entity_poly.pdbx_seq_one_letter_code
_entity_poly.pdbx_strand_id
1 'polypeptide(L)'
;MILTLEETLASQESIEKLCAERTLETSEIFVANAWYGMSRILKEYVGIPQEQSLKVVIPHGICLSPTHVWEEEVRSPLPAIYCYPAYREAIYLKSSQDYKNSQATLLSASPFVYLTELLKNCPQPTRKGTLFFPPHSTGLVTVKMDLETLAEQLAQLDEEYQPVTVCVYWKDFNLGLHQPFQKKGFPIVSAGHIYDSDFLFRLYHLFSLHKYAASTTLGSHIFYAVQSGCSYFHLDANLKVSHTAKTPELVKQDVAQIPNSIEEEIQSVFARPHPEITVEQKQLVDRYLGTQYFKSPQALRQQLFCADTLYKNKLNSKSVQTQTTSSEEISREIQIPPLLQINSSSFGSIIPFDFTENHRLKLNEIHSDAHPYELDFLYKFFTTLWSGQKNVCEIGPYFGATTRAIAMGMLANPRRQESCKLYTYDRFENYGNLESNLNRLKPLISREILDRECLEKLQTSGSFFEIFQNIHKNQPYSSLVVARKASLPPDASDLSSCENSFKIDGSLEFDAVFVDGCKSWYATKYFMLEIGNCVQPGTHFIFQDYGWYTCFWIPSFVYLMQDYFKLVCYVHDTYVWQLNRPLNLEILRQRYPDNPNLLDRSVFDRIFRTLIREASTRSDRRAFVMHTIHHAAALAYIGYQNEAKDRLSSLFHQPWIGEYKPIVQQALHSPTYYPDGNPIILK
;
A
#
# COMPACT_ATOMS: atom_id res chain seq x y z
N MET A 1 -7.07 -27.06 -9.93
CA MET A 1 -6.82 -26.99 -11.40
C MET A 1 -7.74 -25.92 -11.97
N ILE A 2 -7.38 -25.33 -13.11
CA ILE A 2 -8.15 -24.30 -13.78
C ILE A 2 -9.06 -24.96 -14.83
N LEU A 3 -10.34 -24.57 -14.88
CA LEU A 3 -11.32 -25.12 -15.82
C LEU A 3 -10.92 -24.84 -17.27
N THR A 4 -10.96 -25.88 -18.09
CA THR A 4 -10.70 -25.83 -19.53
C THR A 4 -11.95 -25.47 -20.35
N LEU A 5 -11.75 -25.22 -21.64
CA LEU A 5 -12.85 -25.02 -22.59
C LEU A 5 -13.60 -26.34 -22.83
N GLU A 6 -12.89 -27.44 -22.87
CA GLU A 6 -13.38 -28.80 -23.06
C GLU A 6 -14.28 -29.21 -21.88
N GLU A 7 -13.86 -28.99 -20.63
CA GLU A 7 -14.68 -29.20 -19.44
C GLU A 7 -15.88 -28.24 -19.39
N THR A 8 -15.72 -27.00 -19.88
CA THR A 8 -16.84 -26.06 -20.02
C THR A 8 -17.90 -26.59 -20.97
N LEU A 9 -17.51 -27.04 -22.16
CA LEU A 9 -18.42 -27.60 -23.18
C LEU A 9 -19.11 -28.86 -22.66
N ALA A 10 -18.36 -29.82 -22.10
CA ALA A 10 -18.92 -31.03 -21.49
C ALA A 10 -19.92 -30.71 -20.36
N SER A 11 -19.69 -29.64 -19.58
CA SER A 11 -20.64 -29.22 -18.54
C SER A 11 -21.99 -28.69 -19.08
N GLN A 12 -22.07 -28.30 -20.36
CA GLN A 12 -23.32 -27.92 -21.01
C GLN A 12 -24.16 -29.13 -21.47
N GLU A 13 -23.60 -30.35 -21.51
CA GLU A 13 -24.36 -31.58 -21.80
C GLU A 13 -25.25 -32.03 -20.61
N SER A 14 -25.31 -31.25 -19.52
CA SER A 14 -26.14 -31.51 -18.35
C SER A 14 -26.45 -30.22 -17.58
N ILE A 15 -27.02 -29.23 -18.28
CA ILE A 15 -27.38 -27.93 -17.69
C ILE A 15 -28.28 -28.04 -16.46
N GLU A 16 -29.09 -29.12 -16.34
CA GLU A 16 -29.93 -29.40 -15.18
C GLU A 16 -29.09 -29.66 -13.93
N LYS A 17 -28.00 -30.46 -14.05
CA LYS A 17 -27.05 -30.68 -12.95
C LYS A 17 -26.28 -29.41 -12.62
N LEU A 18 -26.01 -28.59 -13.64
CA LEU A 18 -25.25 -27.35 -13.52
C LEU A 18 -26.05 -26.24 -12.81
N CYS A 19 -27.36 -26.19 -13.05
CA CYS A 19 -28.31 -25.25 -12.45
C CYS A 19 -28.98 -25.76 -11.17
N ALA A 20 -28.83 -27.05 -10.84
CA ALA A 20 -29.39 -27.66 -9.64
C ALA A 20 -29.01 -26.91 -8.36
N GLU A 21 -30.03 -26.71 -7.51
CA GLU A 21 -29.92 -26.23 -6.13
C GLU A 21 -28.84 -27.01 -5.38
N ARG A 22 -27.97 -26.29 -4.67
CA ARG A 22 -26.85 -26.86 -3.90
C ARG A 22 -26.54 -26.02 -2.67
N THR A 23 -25.97 -26.63 -1.64
CA THR A 23 -25.42 -25.93 -0.48
C THR A 23 -24.14 -25.18 -0.85
N LEU A 24 -23.92 -24.02 -0.24
CA LEU A 24 -22.64 -23.31 -0.36
C LEU A 24 -21.63 -23.90 0.63
N GLU A 25 -20.65 -24.63 0.11
CA GLU A 25 -19.50 -25.09 0.87
C GLU A 25 -18.36 -24.09 0.72
N THR A 26 -17.98 -23.42 1.81
CA THR A 26 -16.87 -22.45 1.79
C THR A 26 -16.25 -22.24 3.17
N SER A 27 -14.96 -21.86 3.19
CA SER A 27 -14.29 -21.35 4.38
C SER A 27 -14.39 -19.82 4.52
N GLU A 28 -14.94 -19.13 3.52
CA GLU A 28 -15.03 -17.66 3.48
C GLU A 28 -15.85 -17.09 4.64
N ILE A 29 -15.25 -16.14 5.37
CA ILE A 29 -15.87 -15.48 6.53
C ILE A 29 -16.99 -14.53 6.08
N PHE A 30 -16.81 -13.89 4.92
CA PHE A 30 -17.88 -13.23 4.21
C PHE A 30 -18.31 -14.14 3.06
N VAL A 31 -19.36 -14.93 3.26
CA VAL A 31 -19.72 -16.05 2.37
C VAL A 31 -19.93 -15.66 0.91
N ALA A 32 -20.34 -14.41 0.64
CA ALA A 32 -20.50 -13.91 -0.72
C ALA A 32 -19.18 -13.73 -1.50
N ASN A 33 -18.02 -13.72 -0.82
CA ASN A 33 -16.71 -13.86 -1.49
C ASN A 33 -16.63 -15.15 -2.33
N ALA A 34 -17.34 -16.21 -1.95
CA ALA A 34 -17.36 -17.48 -2.67
C ALA A 34 -18.38 -17.52 -3.83
N TRP A 35 -19.30 -16.56 -3.90
CA TRP A 35 -20.28 -16.50 -4.99
C TRP A 35 -19.57 -16.33 -6.33
N TYR A 36 -20.09 -17.02 -7.34
CA TYR A 36 -19.57 -17.08 -8.70
C TYR A 36 -18.10 -17.54 -8.82
N GLY A 37 -17.49 -18.06 -7.74
CA GLY A 37 -16.07 -18.41 -7.68
C GLY A 37 -15.11 -17.24 -7.49
N MET A 38 -15.58 -16.05 -7.09
CA MET A 38 -14.75 -14.84 -6.99
C MET A 38 -13.51 -15.02 -6.10
N SER A 39 -13.64 -15.63 -4.92
CA SER A 39 -12.51 -15.91 -4.03
C SER A 39 -11.56 -16.95 -4.61
N ARG A 40 -12.06 -17.99 -5.29
CA ARG A 40 -11.23 -19.00 -5.96
C ARG A 40 -10.32 -18.36 -7.01
N ILE A 41 -10.84 -17.44 -7.83
CA ILE A 41 -10.03 -16.71 -8.82
C ILE A 41 -8.85 -16.00 -8.14
N LEU A 42 -9.11 -15.24 -7.08
CA LEU A 42 -8.04 -14.49 -6.41
C LEU A 42 -7.02 -15.44 -5.75
N LYS A 43 -7.46 -16.58 -5.20
CA LYS A 43 -6.58 -17.59 -4.56
C LYS A 43 -5.70 -18.33 -5.56
N GLU A 44 -6.25 -18.78 -6.70
CA GLU A 44 -5.48 -19.35 -7.81
C GLU A 44 -4.45 -18.31 -8.32
N TYR A 45 -4.88 -17.07 -8.54
CA TYR A 45 -4.01 -16.01 -9.07
C TYR A 45 -2.80 -15.67 -8.18
N VAL A 46 -2.94 -15.73 -6.85
CA VAL A 46 -1.83 -15.43 -5.92
C VAL A 46 -1.10 -16.68 -5.39
N GLY A 47 -1.57 -17.88 -5.75
CA GLY A 47 -1.01 -19.16 -5.31
C GLY A 47 -1.12 -19.40 -3.80
N ILE A 48 -2.33 -19.30 -3.23
CA ILE A 48 -2.63 -19.68 -1.84
C ILE A 48 -3.70 -20.78 -1.78
N PRO A 49 -3.76 -21.59 -0.70
CA PRO A 49 -4.70 -22.72 -0.60
C PRO A 49 -6.17 -22.26 -0.67
N GLN A 50 -7.04 -23.06 -1.28
CA GLN A 50 -8.47 -22.73 -1.43
C GLN A 50 -9.18 -22.64 -0.07
N GLU A 51 -8.70 -23.40 0.90
CA GLU A 51 -9.17 -23.46 2.29
C GLU A 51 -8.85 -22.17 3.07
N GLN A 52 -7.80 -21.43 2.68
CA GLN A 52 -7.47 -20.14 3.31
C GLN A 52 -8.52 -19.10 2.90
N SER A 53 -9.35 -18.67 3.86
CA SER A 53 -10.35 -17.64 3.57
C SER A 53 -9.77 -16.24 3.44
N LEU A 54 -10.30 -15.46 2.51
CA LEU A 54 -9.86 -14.09 2.28
C LEU A 54 -10.38 -13.17 3.39
N LYS A 55 -9.52 -12.31 3.92
CA LYS A 55 -9.91 -11.34 4.97
C LYS A 55 -10.25 -9.96 4.40
N VAL A 56 -10.82 -9.95 3.19
CA VAL A 56 -11.35 -8.78 2.49
C VAL A 56 -12.77 -9.10 2.00
N VAL A 57 -13.63 -8.09 1.89
CA VAL A 57 -14.89 -8.21 1.17
C VAL A 57 -14.66 -7.98 -0.31
N ILE A 58 -15.23 -8.84 -1.14
CA ILE A 58 -15.29 -8.73 -2.59
C ILE A 58 -16.73 -8.32 -2.96
N PRO A 59 -16.97 -7.13 -3.55
CA PRO A 59 -18.29 -6.75 -4.03
C PRO A 59 -18.83 -7.73 -5.08
N HIS A 60 -20.08 -8.16 -4.89
CA HIS A 60 -20.67 -9.32 -5.56
C HIS A 60 -21.12 -9.09 -7.02
N GLY A 61 -20.40 -8.22 -7.75
CA GLY A 61 -20.65 -7.84 -9.13
C GLY A 61 -20.28 -6.38 -9.41
N ILE A 62 -20.61 -5.89 -10.60
CA ILE A 62 -20.47 -4.47 -10.95
C ILE A 62 -21.78 -3.75 -10.62
N CYS A 63 -21.83 -3.05 -9.47
CA CYS A 63 -22.99 -2.25 -9.08
C CYS A 63 -22.94 -0.87 -9.73
N LEU A 64 -23.83 -0.62 -10.70
CA LEU A 64 -23.87 0.61 -11.50
C LEU A 64 -24.36 1.84 -10.72
N SER A 65 -25.10 1.64 -9.63
CA SER A 65 -25.54 2.73 -8.77
C SER A 65 -24.37 3.34 -7.98
N PRO A 66 -24.20 4.68 -7.94
CA PRO A 66 -23.17 5.34 -7.14
C PRO A 66 -23.57 5.52 -5.67
N THR A 67 -24.85 5.34 -5.33
CA THR A 67 -25.40 5.63 -3.99
C THR A 67 -25.95 4.40 -3.25
N HIS A 68 -26.15 3.28 -3.93
CA HIS A 68 -26.55 2.02 -3.30
C HIS A 68 -25.34 1.22 -2.79
N VAL A 69 -25.47 0.65 -1.60
CA VAL A 69 -24.57 -0.36 -1.03
C VAL A 69 -25.40 -1.52 -0.49
N TRP A 70 -24.88 -2.74 -0.60
CA TRP A 70 -25.45 -3.90 0.09
C TRP A 70 -24.96 -3.91 1.54
N GLU A 71 -25.87 -3.91 2.52
CA GLU A 71 -25.48 -3.68 3.93
C GLU A 71 -24.47 -4.72 4.42
N GLU A 72 -24.61 -5.97 4.00
CA GLU A 72 -23.77 -7.08 4.43
C GLU A 72 -22.29 -6.87 4.04
N GLU A 73 -22.01 -6.19 2.93
CA GLU A 73 -20.63 -5.83 2.53
C GLU A 73 -19.96 -4.92 3.57
N VAL A 74 -20.70 -3.90 4.04
CA VAL A 74 -20.20 -2.85 4.96
C VAL A 74 -20.41 -3.20 6.45
N ARG A 75 -21.28 -4.15 6.76
CA ARG A 75 -21.48 -4.75 8.10
C ARG A 75 -20.57 -5.96 8.34
N SER A 76 -19.86 -6.44 7.31
CA SER A 76 -18.90 -7.54 7.39
C SER A 76 -17.82 -7.30 8.47
N PRO A 77 -17.44 -8.31 9.28
CA PRO A 77 -16.40 -8.16 10.29
C PRO A 77 -15.00 -7.92 9.70
N LEU A 78 -14.81 -8.18 8.40
CA LEU A 78 -13.52 -8.11 7.73
C LEU A 78 -12.92 -6.68 7.73
N PRO A 79 -11.59 -6.53 7.78
CA PRO A 79 -10.91 -5.23 7.90
C PRO A 79 -10.87 -4.40 6.62
N ALA A 80 -11.22 -4.93 5.46
CA ALA A 80 -11.19 -4.19 4.20
C ALA A 80 -12.24 -4.66 3.19
N ILE A 81 -12.50 -3.82 2.18
CA ILE A 81 -13.34 -4.11 1.01
C ILE A 81 -12.63 -3.67 -0.27
N TYR A 82 -12.69 -4.51 -1.31
CA TYR A 82 -12.07 -4.27 -2.62
C TYR A 82 -13.02 -3.47 -3.51
N CYS A 83 -12.83 -2.16 -3.57
CA CYS A 83 -13.72 -1.25 -4.29
C CYS A 83 -13.47 -1.27 -5.81
N TYR A 84 -14.49 -1.68 -6.55
CA TYR A 84 -14.67 -1.44 -7.99
C TYR A 84 -16.18 -1.26 -8.30
N PRO A 85 -16.55 -0.41 -9.28
CA PRO A 85 -15.72 0.63 -9.90
C PRO A 85 -15.29 1.70 -8.89
N ALA A 86 -14.23 2.45 -9.20
CA ALA A 86 -13.63 3.41 -8.25
C ALA A 86 -14.58 4.51 -7.75
N TYR A 87 -15.57 4.93 -8.55
CA TYR A 87 -16.55 5.93 -8.09
C TYR A 87 -17.39 5.47 -6.89
N ARG A 88 -17.44 4.15 -6.59
CA ARG A 88 -18.10 3.61 -5.40
C ARG A 88 -17.33 3.87 -4.10
N GLU A 89 -16.08 4.35 -4.17
CA GLU A 89 -15.28 4.65 -2.98
C GLU A 89 -16.00 5.63 -2.04
N ALA A 90 -16.63 6.67 -2.58
CA ALA A 90 -17.39 7.65 -1.81
C ALA A 90 -18.55 7.02 -1.02
N ILE A 91 -19.31 6.08 -1.61
CA ILE A 91 -20.41 5.42 -0.89
C ILE A 91 -19.91 4.38 0.11
N TYR A 92 -18.85 3.62 -0.18
CA TYR A 92 -18.26 2.70 0.80
C TYR A 92 -17.63 3.45 1.99
N LEU A 93 -16.94 4.57 1.76
CA LEU A 93 -16.41 5.43 2.82
C LEU A 93 -17.52 6.06 3.67
N LYS A 94 -18.61 6.54 3.04
CA LYS A 94 -19.77 7.05 3.77
C LYS A 94 -20.43 5.94 4.61
N SER A 95 -20.71 4.80 4.01
CA SER A 95 -21.38 3.70 4.69
C SER A 95 -20.52 3.06 5.80
N SER A 96 -19.19 3.03 5.65
CA SER A 96 -18.27 2.68 6.73
C SER A 96 -18.45 3.59 7.96
N GLN A 97 -18.72 4.89 7.77
CA GLN A 97 -19.05 5.83 8.84
C GLN A 97 -20.46 5.59 9.40
N ASP A 98 -21.48 5.46 8.54
CA ASP A 98 -22.88 5.25 8.93
C ASP A 98 -23.06 3.98 9.78
N TYR A 99 -22.49 2.84 9.35
CA TYR A 99 -22.50 1.57 10.09
C TYR A 99 -21.36 1.46 11.13
N LYS A 100 -20.52 2.50 11.28
CA LYS A 100 -19.40 2.60 12.24
C LYS A 100 -18.38 1.44 12.16
N ASN A 101 -18.19 0.84 10.99
CA ASN A 101 -17.27 -0.27 10.79
C ASN A 101 -15.89 0.23 10.32
N SER A 102 -14.83 -0.24 10.97
CA SER A 102 -13.43 0.05 10.65
C SER A 102 -12.91 -0.74 9.42
N GLN A 103 -13.72 -0.80 8.36
CA GLN A 103 -13.40 -1.50 7.12
C GLN A 103 -12.73 -0.52 6.13
N ALA A 104 -11.46 -0.76 5.82
CA ALA A 104 -10.73 0.04 4.84
C ALA A 104 -11.31 -0.17 3.43
N THR A 105 -11.71 0.90 2.77
CA THR A 105 -12.06 0.87 1.34
C THR A 105 -10.77 0.89 0.54
N LEU A 106 -10.54 -0.12 -0.31
CA LEU A 106 -9.30 -0.29 -1.08
C LEU A 106 -9.61 -0.42 -2.57
N LEU A 107 -9.21 0.56 -3.37
CA LEU A 107 -9.38 0.54 -4.83
C LEU A 107 -8.68 -0.70 -5.45
N SER A 108 -9.46 -1.48 -6.20
CA SER A 108 -9.04 -2.77 -6.78
C SER A 108 -9.60 -2.95 -8.20
N ALA A 109 -9.00 -3.87 -8.95
CA ALA A 109 -9.67 -4.47 -10.09
C ALA A 109 -10.71 -5.52 -9.62
N SER A 110 -11.71 -5.78 -10.45
CA SER A 110 -12.66 -6.90 -10.30
C SER A 110 -11.94 -8.26 -10.37
N PRO A 111 -12.39 -9.30 -9.64
CA PRO A 111 -11.95 -10.69 -9.81
C PRO A 111 -11.87 -11.13 -11.27
N PHE A 112 -12.80 -10.68 -12.12
CA PHE A 112 -12.83 -11.06 -13.54
C PHE A 112 -11.58 -10.62 -14.32
N VAL A 113 -10.92 -9.52 -13.93
CA VAL A 113 -9.67 -9.08 -14.56
C VAL A 113 -8.54 -10.09 -14.27
N TYR A 114 -8.43 -10.53 -13.01
CA TYR A 114 -7.47 -11.56 -12.60
C TYR A 114 -7.76 -12.92 -13.24
N LEU A 115 -9.04 -13.25 -13.48
CA LEU A 115 -9.44 -14.42 -14.27
C LEU A 115 -8.94 -14.34 -15.72
N THR A 116 -9.06 -13.17 -16.37
CA THR A 116 -8.57 -13.01 -17.75
C THR A 116 -7.04 -13.13 -17.83
N GLU A 117 -6.30 -12.71 -16.80
CA GLU A 117 -4.85 -12.93 -16.70
C GLU A 117 -4.48 -14.41 -16.47
N LEU A 118 -5.28 -15.16 -15.69
CA LEU A 118 -5.12 -16.62 -15.53
C LEU A 118 -5.34 -17.37 -16.85
N LEU A 119 -6.34 -16.98 -17.63
CA LEU A 119 -6.78 -17.69 -18.84
C LEU A 119 -6.14 -17.18 -20.15
N LYS A 120 -5.31 -16.12 -20.12
CA LYS A 120 -4.70 -15.53 -21.33
C LYS A 120 -3.83 -16.48 -22.15
N ASN A 121 -3.27 -17.51 -21.50
CA ASN A 121 -2.41 -18.51 -22.13
C ASN A 121 -3.19 -19.75 -22.60
N CYS A 122 -4.50 -19.84 -22.32
CA CYS A 122 -5.34 -20.92 -22.83
C CYS A 122 -5.60 -20.74 -24.32
N PRO A 123 -5.75 -21.84 -25.10
CA PRO A 123 -6.16 -21.76 -26.51
C PRO A 123 -7.46 -20.96 -26.67
N GLN A 124 -7.47 -20.01 -27.59
CA GLN A 124 -8.66 -19.22 -27.90
C GLN A 124 -9.41 -19.86 -29.09
N PRO A 125 -10.70 -20.19 -28.95
CA PRO A 125 -11.47 -20.81 -30.03
C PRO A 125 -11.86 -19.79 -31.12
N THR A 126 -12.37 -20.29 -32.24
CA THR A 126 -12.91 -19.42 -33.30
C THR A 126 -14.29 -18.88 -32.90
N ARG A 127 -14.34 -17.58 -32.62
CA ARG A 127 -15.54 -16.83 -32.22
C ARG A 127 -16.62 -16.81 -33.30
N LYS A 128 -17.87 -17.17 -32.94
CA LYS A 128 -19.04 -17.13 -33.85
C LYS A 128 -20.33 -16.76 -33.12
N GLY A 129 -21.26 -16.10 -33.82
CA GLY A 129 -22.60 -15.79 -33.30
C GLY A 129 -22.63 -14.91 -32.05
N THR A 130 -23.79 -14.90 -31.39
CA THR A 130 -24.11 -14.03 -30.24
C THR A 130 -24.45 -14.83 -28.99
N LEU A 131 -23.81 -14.53 -27.86
CA LEU A 131 -24.22 -15.00 -26.53
C LEU A 131 -25.22 -14.01 -25.91
N PHE A 132 -26.50 -14.34 -25.95
CA PHE A 132 -27.56 -13.52 -25.37
C PHE A 132 -27.81 -13.82 -23.89
N PHE A 133 -27.97 -12.77 -23.09
CA PHE A 133 -28.30 -12.84 -21.67
C PHE A 133 -29.70 -12.27 -21.43
N PRO A 134 -30.72 -13.10 -21.15
CA PRO A 134 -32.03 -12.63 -20.75
C PRO A 134 -31.98 -11.85 -19.41
N PRO A 135 -32.93 -10.92 -19.17
CA PRO A 135 -33.12 -10.33 -17.85
C PRO A 135 -33.35 -11.41 -16.79
N HIS A 136 -32.48 -11.47 -15.78
CA HIS A 136 -32.44 -12.57 -14.82
C HIS A 136 -33.05 -12.19 -13.46
N SER A 137 -33.58 -13.19 -12.76
CA SER A 137 -34.01 -13.08 -11.37
C SER A 137 -32.82 -12.97 -10.42
N THR A 138 -33.03 -12.37 -9.25
CA THR A 138 -32.07 -12.38 -8.13
C THR A 138 -32.44 -13.47 -7.13
N GLY A 139 -31.80 -13.52 -5.96
CA GLY A 139 -32.24 -14.38 -4.86
C GLY A 139 -33.68 -14.07 -4.40
N LEU A 140 -34.04 -12.79 -4.30
CA LEU A 140 -35.27 -12.31 -3.63
C LEU A 140 -36.34 -11.77 -4.60
N VAL A 141 -35.96 -11.43 -5.83
CA VAL A 141 -36.81 -10.85 -6.89
C VAL A 141 -36.89 -11.79 -8.09
N THR A 142 -38.10 -11.98 -8.62
CA THR A 142 -38.35 -12.64 -9.91
C THR A 142 -38.73 -11.61 -10.96
N VAL A 143 -38.08 -11.67 -12.12
CA VAL A 143 -38.37 -10.80 -13.28
C VAL A 143 -39.63 -11.29 -14.02
N LYS A 144 -40.39 -10.34 -14.56
CA LYS A 144 -41.50 -10.57 -15.49
C LYS A 144 -41.31 -9.70 -16.74
N MET A 145 -41.20 -10.39 -17.87
CA MET A 145 -41.08 -9.86 -19.23
C MET A 145 -41.82 -10.81 -20.18
N ASP A 146 -42.25 -10.33 -21.34
CA ASP A 146 -42.68 -11.19 -22.44
C ASP A 146 -41.46 -11.83 -23.13
N LEU A 147 -41.13 -13.04 -22.68
CA LEU A 147 -39.98 -13.81 -23.18
C LEU A 147 -40.26 -14.52 -24.52
N GLU A 148 -41.52 -14.67 -24.94
CA GLU A 148 -41.85 -15.25 -26.25
C GLU A 148 -41.61 -14.19 -27.34
N THR A 149 -42.08 -12.95 -27.14
CA THR A 149 -41.77 -11.83 -28.05
C THR A 149 -40.27 -11.52 -28.11
N LEU A 150 -39.55 -11.59 -26.98
CA LEU A 150 -38.09 -11.44 -26.98
C LEU A 150 -37.40 -12.55 -27.80
N ALA A 151 -37.85 -13.80 -27.68
CA ALA A 151 -37.30 -14.90 -28.46
C ALA A 151 -37.60 -14.76 -29.97
N GLU A 152 -38.69 -14.08 -30.36
CA GLU A 152 -38.96 -13.72 -31.77
C GLU A 152 -38.03 -12.62 -32.28
N GLN A 153 -37.74 -11.60 -31.47
CA GLN A 153 -36.77 -10.55 -31.84
C GLN A 153 -35.36 -11.12 -32.05
N LEU A 154 -34.91 -12.07 -31.20
CA LEU A 154 -33.62 -12.75 -31.37
C LEU A 154 -33.55 -13.60 -32.64
N ALA A 155 -34.69 -14.16 -33.09
CA ALA A 155 -34.78 -14.92 -34.34
C ALA A 155 -34.80 -14.04 -35.59
N GLN A 156 -34.97 -12.72 -35.42
CA GLN A 156 -35.02 -11.71 -36.47
C GLN A 156 -33.75 -10.84 -36.53
N LEU A 157 -32.75 -11.08 -35.67
CA LEU A 157 -31.44 -10.44 -35.79
C LEU A 157 -30.74 -10.84 -37.09
N ASP A 158 -30.07 -9.88 -37.74
CA ASP A 158 -29.33 -10.07 -38.99
C ASP A 158 -28.35 -11.26 -38.95
N GLU A 159 -28.07 -11.86 -40.11
CA GLU A 159 -27.23 -13.06 -40.24
C GLU A 159 -25.84 -12.92 -39.58
N GLU A 160 -25.27 -11.72 -39.49
CA GLU A 160 -23.98 -11.48 -38.81
C GLU A 160 -24.04 -11.78 -37.30
N TYR A 161 -25.20 -11.59 -36.65
CA TYR A 161 -25.38 -11.86 -35.22
C TYR A 161 -25.79 -13.31 -34.95
N GLN A 162 -26.06 -14.10 -35.99
CA GLN A 162 -26.45 -15.51 -35.87
C GLN A 162 -25.24 -16.46 -35.83
N PRO A 163 -25.37 -17.65 -35.23
CA PRO A 163 -26.48 -18.10 -34.40
C PRO A 163 -26.50 -17.42 -33.03
N VAL A 164 -27.69 -17.27 -32.44
CA VAL A 164 -27.85 -16.85 -31.04
C VAL A 164 -27.82 -18.07 -30.10
N THR A 165 -26.96 -18.02 -29.09
CA THR A 165 -26.91 -18.92 -27.93
C THR A 165 -27.46 -18.17 -26.71
N VAL A 166 -28.35 -18.77 -25.92
CA VAL A 166 -28.97 -18.09 -24.76
C VAL A 166 -28.35 -18.58 -23.45
N CYS A 167 -27.62 -17.70 -22.76
CA CYS A 167 -27.03 -17.96 -21.45
C CYS A 167 -28.02 -17.63 -20.34
N VAL A 168 -28.63 -18.65 -19.74
CA VAL A 168 -29.68 -18.50 -18.71
C VAL A 168 -29.07 -18.65 -17.31
N TYR A 169 -29.45 -17.75 -16.41
CA TYR A 169 -29.07 -17.82 -14.99
C TYR A 169 -29.79 -19.01 -14.31
N TRP A 170 -29.08 -19.74 -13.43
CA TRP A 170 -29.56 -21.02 -12.88
C TRP A 170 -30.97 -20.97 -12.27
N LYS A 171 -31.32 -19.88 -11.59
CA LYS A 171 -32.65 -19.72 -10.97
C LYS A 171 -33.74 -19.59 -12.02
N ASP A 172 -33.48 -18.85 -13.09
CA ASP A 172 -34.41 -18.67 -14.21
C ASP A 172 -34.50 -19.93 -15.08
N PHE A 173 -33.43 -20.72 -15.13
CA PHE A 173 -33.50 -22.09 -15.68
C PHE A 173 -34.46 -22.95 -14.86
N ASN A 174 -34.28 -23.01 -13.54
CA ASN A 174 -35.14 -23.78 -12.62
C ASN A 174 -36.60 -23.28 -12.58
N LEU A 175 -36.84 -22.00 -12.87
CA LEU A 175 -38.18 -21.40 -13.04
C LEU A 175 -38.79 -21.64 -14.44
N GLY A 176 -38.09 -22.31 -15.36
CA GLY A 176 -38.58 -22.61 -16.71
C GLY A 176 -38.53 -21.43 -17.69
N LEU A 177 -37.91 -20.30 -17.33
CA LEU A 177 -37.87 -19.09 -18.17
C LEU A 177 -36.98 -19.25 -19.43
N HIS A 178 -36.21 -20.34 -19.51
CA HIS A 178 -35.49 -20.75 -20.72
C HIS A 178 -36.41 -21.29 -21.84
N GLN A 179 -37.62 -21.75 -21.50
CA GLN A 179 -38.47 -22.51 -22.43
C GLN A 179 -38.89 -21.76 -23.70
N PRO A 180 -39.25 -20.46 -23.69
CA PRO A 180 -39.55 -19.70 -24.91
C PRO A 180 -38.42 -19.75 -25.93
N PHE A 181 -37.19 -19.51 -25.47
CA PHE A 181 -35.99 -19.56 -26.31
C PHE A 181 -35.73 -20.97 -26.86
N GLN A 182 -35.91 -22.00 -26.03
CA GLN A 182 -35.74 -23.39 -26.44
C GLN A 182 -36.77 -23.82 -27.49
N LYS A 183 -38.04 -23.37 -27.37
CA LYS A 183 -39.08 -23.60 -28.39
C LYS A 183 -38.75 -22.95 -29.74
N LYS A 184 -38.09 -21.79 -29.75
CA LYS A 184 -37.59 -21.12 -30.96
C LYS A 184 -36.31 -21.76 -31.53
N GLY A 185 -35.77 -22.78 -30.86
CA GLY A 185 -34.61 -23.56 -31.33
C GLY A 185 -33.24 -23.04 -30.89
N PHE A 186 -33.17 -22.04 -30.00
CA PHE A 186 -31.89 -21.54 -29.51
C PHE A 186 -31.20 -22.54 -28.58
N PRO A 187 -29.88 -22.78 -28.72
CA PRO A 187 -29.10 -23.49 -27.72
C PRO A 187 -29.14 -22.77 -26.37
N ILE A 188 -29.45 -23.51 -25.31
CA ILE A 188 -29.50 -23.02 -23.93
C ILE A 188 -28.21 -23.43 -23.23
N VAL A 189 -27.50 -22.46 -22.64
CA VAL A 189 -26.28 -22.68 -21.86
C VAL A 189 -26.39 -22.00 -20.50
N SER A 190 -25.51 -22.35 -19.56
CA SER A 190 -25.38 -21.63 -18.30
C SER A 190 -23.95 -21.59 -17.78
N ALA A 191 -23.61 -20.50 -17.10
CA ALA A 191 -22.46 -20.44 -16.22
C ALA A 191 -22.67 -21.29 -14.94
N GLY A 192 -23.91 -21.64 -14.59
CA GLY A 192 -24.26 -22.56 -13.51
C GLY A 192 -24.80 -21.91 -12.24
N HIS A 193 -24.86 -22.68 -11.15
CA HIS A 193 -25.31 -22.19 -9.84
C HIS A 193 -24.42 -21.05 -9.30
N ILE A 194 -25.02 -20.08 -8.58
CA ILE A 194 -24.27 -18.97 -7.93
C ILE A 194 -23.19 -19.47 -6.94
N TYR A 195 -23.34 -20.67 -6.40
CA TYR A 195 -22.36 -21.31 -5.50
C TYR A 195 -21.37 -22.24 -6.22
N ASP A 196 -21.38 -22.28 -7.55
CA ASP A 196 -20.36 -22.98 -8.31
C ASP A 196 -19.07 -22.15 -8.35
N SER A 197 -17.98 -22.71 -7.82
CA SER A 197 -16.67 -22.05 -7.83
C SER A 197 -16.04 -21.93 -9.22
N ASP A 198 -16.56 -22.66 -10.22
CA ASP A 198 -16.17 -22.58 -11.62
C ASP A 198 -17.04 -21.61 -12.45
N PHE A 199 -18.08 -20.98 -11.87
CA PHE A 199 -19.06 -20.15 -12.60
C PHE A 199 -18.40 -19.11 -13.52
N LEU A 200 -17.50 -18.27 -12.99
CA LEU A 200 -16.89 -17.21 -13.80
C LEU A 200 -15.85 -17.75 -14.81
N PHE A 201 -15.14 -18.84 -14.49
CA PHE A 201 -14.26 -19.53 -15.45
C PHE A 201 -15.08 -20.06 -16.64
N ARG A 202 -16.21 -20.70 -16.36
CA ARG A 202 -17.16 -21.21 -17.35
C ARG A 202 -17.77 -20.06 -18.16
N LEU A 203 -18.13 -18.95 -17.53
CA LEU A 203 -18.64 -17.75 -18.19
C LEU A 203 -17.61 -17.12 -19.14
N TYR A 204 -16.33 -17.05 -18.75
CA TYR A 204 -15.25 -16.60 -19.64
C TYR A 204 -15.14 -17.48 -20.88
N HIS A 205 -15.22 -18.81 -20.73
CA HIS A 205 -15.17 -19.75 -21.86
C HIS A 205 -16.43 -19.68 -22.73
N LEU A 206 -17.61 -19.44 -22.16
CA LEU A 206 -18.82 -19.12 -22.94
C LEU A 206 -18.64 -17.82 -23.73
N PHE A 207 -18.01 -16.78 -23.17
CA PHE A 207 -17.66 -15.56 -23.92
C PHE A 207 -16.55 -15.79 -24.96
N SER A 208 -15.59 -16.69 -24.73
CA SER A 208 -14.48 -16.92 -25.67
C SER A 208 -14.94 -17.61 -26.96
N LEU A 209 -16.03 -18.40 -26.91
CA LEU A 209 -16.68 -19.05 -28.05
C LEU A 209 -17.44 -18.10 -28.98
N HIS A 210 -17.85 -16.92 -28.51
CA HIS A 210 -18.76 -16.04 -29.26
C HIS A 210 -18.08 -14.78 -29.81
N LYS A 211 -18.59 -14.26 -30.94
CA LYS A 211 -18.14 -12.97 -31.52
C LYS A 211 -18.82 -11.81 -30.80
N TYR A 212 -20.10 -11.97 -30.54
CA TYR A 212 -20.96 -11.00 -29.90
C TYR A 212 -21.54 -11.49 -28.58
N ALA A 213 -21.87 -10.56 -27.70
CA ALA A 213 -22.75 -10.77 -26.57
C ALA A 213 -23.81 -9.66 -26.54
N ALA A 214 -25.01 -9.98 -26.06
CA ALA A 214 -26.11 -9.02 -26.05
C ALA A 214 -27.04 -9.21 -24.85
N SER A 215 -27.74 -8.15 -24.46
CA SER A 215 -28.81 -8.20 -23.46
C SER A 215 -29.72 -6.98 -23.60
N THR A 216 -30.95 -7.09 -23.07
CA THR A 216 -31.90 -5.99 -22.92
C THR A 216 -31.78 -5.29 -21.55
N THR A 217 -30.82 -5.67 -20.69
CA THR A 217 -30.55 -5.01 -19.41
C THR A 217 -29.05 -4.71 -19.21
N LEU A 218 -28.76 -3.73 -18.35
CA LEU A 218 -27.40 -3.37 -17.95
C LEU A 218 -26.96 -4.19 -16.74
N GLY A 219 -25.71 -4.69 -16.75
CA GLY A 219 -25.18 -5.53 -15.68
C GLY A 219 -23.74 -6.00 -15.91
N SER A 220 -23.24 -6.83 -14.98
CA SER A 220 -21.85 -7.32 -14.99
C SER A 220 -21.45 -8.02 -16.30
N HIS A 221 -22.40 -8.66 -17.00
CA HIS A 221 -22.15 -9.40 -18.24
C HIS A 221 -21.59 -8.51 -19.37
N ILE A 222 -21.92 -7.22 -19.41
CA ILE A 222 -21.42 -6.26 -20.42
C ILE A 222 -19.89 -6.16 -20.31
N PHE A 223 -19.42 -5.86 -19.10
CA PHE A 223 -18.01 -5.66 -18.81
C PHE A 223 -17.22 -6.96 -18.96
N TYR A 224 -17.80 -8.09 -18.56
CA TYR A 224 -17.17 -9.41 -18.67
C TYR A 224 -17.08 -9.89 -20.12
N ALA A 225 -18.06 -9.60 -20.98
CA ALA A 225 -18.00 -9.91 -22.41
C ALA A 225 -16.81 -9.21 -23.08
N VAL A 226 -16.75 -7.89 -22.96
CA VAL A 226 -15.71 -7.06 -23.59
C VAL A 226 -14.33 -7.37 -23.03
N GLN A 227 -14.21 -7.59 -21.71
CA GLN A 227 -12.95 -8.01 -21.10
C GLN A 227 -12.52 -9.43 -21.52
N SER A 228 -13.46 -10.31 -21.91
CA SER A 228 -13.16 -11.62 -22.52
C SER A 228 -12.93 -11.55 -24.04
N GLY A 229 -12.82 -10.36 -24.64
CA GLY A 229 -12.61 -10.20 -26.08
C GLY A 229 -13.84 -10.47 -26.95
N CYS A 230 -15.04 -10.45 -26.37
CA CYS A 230 -16.31 -10.57 -27.08
C CYS A 230 -16.94 -9.18 -27.25
N SER A 231 -17.33 -8.79 -28.47
CA SER A 231 -17.97 -7.48 -28.69
C SER A 231 -19.37 -7.47 -28.07
N TYR A 232 -19.82 -6.34 -27.53
CA TYR A 232 -21.15 -6.24 -26.89
C TYR A 232 -22.04 -5.23 -27.60
N PHE A 233 -23.33 -5.54 -27.70
CA PHE A 233 -24.37 -4.59 -28.08
C PHE A 233 -25.59 -4.67 -27.15
N HIS A 234 -26.21 -3.52 -26.90
CA HIS A 234 -27.45 -3.44 -26.14
C HIS A 234 -28.65 -3.63 -27.08
N LEU A 235 -29.56 -4.54 -26.73
CA LEU A 235 -30.76 -4.80 -27.54
C LEU A 235 -31.94 -3.98 -26.99
N ASP A 236 -32.35 -2.93 -27.69
CA ASP A 236 -33.63 -2.27 -27.39
C ASP A 236 -34.82 -3.10 -27.89
N ALA A 237 -35.26 -4.01 -27.03
CA ALA A 237 -36.43 -4.83 -27.27
C ALA A 237 -37.77 -4.06 -27.22
N ASN A 238 -37.79 -2.81 -26.71
CA ASN A 238 -39.01 -2.07 -26.36
C ASN A 238 -39.99 -2.81 -25.40
N LEU A 239 -39.50 -3.82 -24.67
CA LEU A 239 -40.28 -4.66 -23.76
C LEU A 239 -40.28 -4.11 -22.33
N LYS A 240 -41.46 -4.04 -21.71
CA LYS A 240 -41.60 -3.62 -20.31
C LYS A 240 -41.08 -4.70 -19.36
N VAL A 241 -39.92 -4.44 -18.75
CA VAL A 241 -39.44 -5.20 -17.58
C VAL A 241 -40.29 -4.85 -16.37
N SER A 242 -40.63 -5.85 -15.55
CA SER A 242 -41.21 -5.63 -14.23
C SER A 242 -40.66 -6.63 -13.22
N HIS A 243 -40.64 -6.25 -11.94
CA HIS A 243 -40.05 -7.02 -10.85
C HIS A 243 -41.12 -7.43 -9.84
N THR A 244 -41.07 -8.67 -9.37
CA THR A 244 -41.94 -9.18 -8.30
C THR A 244 -41.13 -9.84 -7.20
N ALA A 245 -41.37 -9.44 -5.96
CA ALA A 245 -40.75 -9.99 -4.75
C ALA A 245 -41.81 -10.21 -3.66
N LYS A 246 -41.43 -10.78 -2.52
CA LYS A 246 -42.37 -11.04 -1.41
C LYS A 246 -42.95 -9.76 -0.78
N THR A 247 -42.24 -8.63 -0.88
CA THR A 247 -42.74 -7.29 -0.53
C THR A 247 -42.17 -6.22 -1.49
N PRO A 248 -42.78 -5.03 -1.62
CA PRO A 248 -42.25 -3.93 -2.44
C PRO A 248 -40.87 -3.41 -1.98
N GLU A 249 -40.57 -3.53 -0.68
CA GLU A 249 -39.31 -3.08 -0.08
C GLU A 249 -38.14 -3.93 -0.55
N LEU A 250 -38.33 -5.24 -0.68
CA LEU A 250 -37.33 -6.15 -1.24
C LEU A 250 -36.95 -5.78 -2.68
N VAL A 251 -37.89 -5.29 -3.50
CA VAL A 251 -37.58 -4.79 -4.84
C VAL A 251 -36.68 -3.54 -4.76
N LYS A 252 -36.92 -2.64 -3.80
CA LYS A 252 -36.09 -1.43 -3.60
C LYS A 252 -34.71 -1.72 -2.98
N GLN A 253 -34.58 -2.82 -2.23
CA GLN A 253 -33.31 -3.24 -1.63
C GLN A 253 -32.44 -4.03 -2.61
N ASP A 254 -33.04 -4.90 -3.42
CA ASP A 254 -32.33 -5.87 -4.28
C ASP A 254 -32.21 -5.40 -5.75
N VAL A 255 -32.92 -4.34 -6.14
CA VAL A 255 -32.77 -3.65 -7.44
C VAL A 255 -32.24 -2.23 -7.22
N ALA A 256 -30.91 -2.08 -7.26
CA ALA A 256 -30.24 -0.79 -7.11
C ALA A 256 -30.58 0.16 -8.28
N GLN A 257 -31.08 1.36 -7.97
CA GLN A 257 -31.39 2.36 -9.00
C GLN A 257 -30.11 2.86 -9.69
N ILE A 258 -30.06 2.66 -11.01
CA ILE A 258 -29.07 3.23 -11.91
C ILE A 258 -29.50 4.69 -12.21
N PRO A 259 -28.62 5.69 -12.07
CA PRO A 259 -28.92 7.04 -12.54
C PRO A 259 -29.02 7.07 -14.07
N ASN A 260 -30.01 7.80 -14.62
CA ASN A 260 -30.20 7.96 -16.07
C ASN A 260 -28.89 8.28 -16.81
N SER A 261 -28.05 9.16 -16.28
CA SER A 261 -26.78 9.54 -16.91
C SER A 261 -25.75 8.40 -17.03
N ILE A 262 -25.84 7.35 -16.19
CA ILE A 262 -25.01 6.13 -16.29
C ILE A 262 -25.64 5.13 -17.26
N GLU A 263 -26.97 5.04 -17.28
CA GLU A 263 -27.70 4.24 -18.25
C GLU A 263 -27.50 4.78 -19.68
N GLU A 264 -27.68 6.08 -19.89
CA GLU A 264 -27.41 6.82 -21.13
C GLU A 264 -25.94 6.70 -21.58
N GLU A 265 -24.96 6.82 -20.66
CA GLU A 265 -23.54 6.63 -20.97
C GLU A 265 -23.29 5.23 -21.54
N ILE A 266 -23.67 4.18 -20.80
CA ILE A 266 -23.42 2.78 -21.17
C ILE A 266 -24.20 2.42 -22.44
N GLN A 267 -25.47 2.83 -22.54
CA GLN A 267 -26.29 2.59 -23.73
C GLN A 267 -25.70 3.28 -24.96
N SER A 268 -25.27 4.55 -24.87
CA SER A 268 -24.70 5.27 -26.03
C SER A 268 -23.46 4.57 -26.64
N VAL A 269 -22.60 4.01 -25.79
CA VAL A 269 -21.36 3.30 -26.16
C VAL A 269 -21.62 1.89 -26.73
N PHE A 270 -22.80 1.31 -26.47
CA PHE A 270 -23.19 -0.05 -26.92
C PHE A 270 -24.47 -0.11 -27.77
N ALA A 271 -25.07 1.02 -28.14
CA ALA A 271 -26.30 1.10 -28.94
C ALA A 271 -26.10 0.71 -30.42
N ARG A 272 -24.86 0.61 -30.87
CA ARG A 272 -24.50 0.13 -32.20
C ARG A 272 -23.58 -1.08 -32.07
N PRO A 273 -23.93 -2.25 -32.64
CA PRO A 273 -23.01 -3.35 -32.73
C PRO A 273 -21.78 -2.97 -33.54
N HIS A 274 -20.59 -3.35 -33.06
CA HIS A 274 -19.33 -3.18 -33.76
C HIS A 274 -18.64 -4.54 -33.94
N PRO A 275 -18.16 -4.91 -35.14
CA PRO A 275 -17.51 -6.20 -35.39
C PRO A 275 -16.27 -6.50 -34.53
N GLU A 276 -15.64 -5.44 -34.01
CA GLU A 276 -14.51 -5.47 -33.08
C GLU A 276 -14.78 -4.50 -31.92
N ILE A 277 -14.17 -4.74 -30.77
CA ILE A 277 -14.30 -3.88 -29.58
C ILE A 277 -13.65 -2.52 -29.87
N THR A 278 -14.41 -1.43 -29.71
CA THR A 278 -13.86 -0.08 -29.93
C THR A 278 -12.98 0.38 -28.76
N VAL A 279 -12.10 1.35 -29.00
CA VAL A 279 -11.26 1.96 -27.95
C VAL A 279 -12.12 2.58 -26.84
N GLU A 280 -13.24 3.19 -27.19
CA GLU A 280 -14.20 3.79 -26.26
C GLU A 280 -14.90 2.72 -25.39
N GLN A 281 -15.39 1.64 -26.01
CA GLN A 281 -15.96 0.49 -25.30
C GLN A 281 -14.95 -0.13 -24.33
N LYS A 282 -13.69 -0.29 -24.77
CA LYS A 282 -12.62 -0.80 -23.92
C LYS A 282 -12.30 0.15 -22.75
N GLN A 283 -12.17 1.45 -22.99
CA GLN A 283 -11.91 2.44 -21.93
C GLN A 283 -13.04 2.52 -20.90
N LEU A 284 -14.30 2.46 -21.33
CA LEU A 284 -15.44 2.39 -20.43
C LEU A 284 -15.38 1.12 -19.58
N VAL A 285 -15.16 -0.03 -20.19
CA VAL A 285 -15.08 -1.32 -19.48
C VAL A 285 -13.88 -1.37 -18.51
N ASP A 286 -12.74 -0.81 -18.90
CA ASP A 286 -11.54 -0.71 -18.06
C ASP A 286 -11.76 0.13 -16.81
N ARG A 287 -12.54 1.22 -16.90
CA ARG A 287 -12.99 2.05 -15.77
C ARG A 287 -13.94 1.28 -14.84
N TYR A 288 -14.93 0.57 -15.38
CA TYR A 288 -15.90 -0.18 -14.57
C TYR A 288 -15.28 -1.40 -13.88
N LEU A 289 -14.36 -2.10 -14.54
CA LEU A 289 -13.64 -3.24 -13.94
C LEU A 289 -12.48 -2.82 -13.02
N GLY A 290 -12.17 -1.53 -12.90
CA GLY A 290 -11.09 -1.02 -12.04
C GLY A 290 -9.69 -1.46 -12.49
N THR A 291 -9.49 -1.65 -13.80
CA THR A 291 -8.25 -2.25 -14.35
C THR A 291 -6.99 -1.46 -14.02
N GLN A 292 -7.07 -0.13 -13.83
CA GLN A 292 -5.93 0.68 -13.40
C GLN A 292 -5.44 0.35 -11.97
N TYR A 293 -6.20 -0.43 -11.20
CA TYR A 293 -5.82 -0.95 -9.88
C TYR A 293 -5.46 -2.44 -9.89
N PHE A 294 -5.38 -3.07 -11.06
CA PHE A 294 -4.89 -4.44 -11.23
C PHE A 294 -3.47 -4.59 -10.65
N LYS A 295 -3.16 -5.77 -10.11
CA LYS A 295 -1.93 -6.03 -9.36
C LYS A 295 -1.28 -7.35 -9.79
N SER A 296 0.04 -7.44 -9.73
CA SER A 296 0.76 -8.71 -9.94
C SER A 296 0.39 -9.73 -8.85
N PRO A 297 0.66 -11.03 -9.06
CA PRO A 297 0.40 -12.07 -8.05
C PRO A 297 1.01 -11.74 -6.69
N GLN A 298 2.25 -11.23 -6.68
CA GLN A 298 2.97 -10.86 -5.46
C GLN A 298 2.32 -9.67 -4.74
N ALA A 299 1.93 -8.64 -5.49
CA ALA A 299 1.32 -7.43 -4.93
C ALA A 299 -0.09 -7.70 -4.37
N LEU A 300 -0.91 -8.50 -5.06
CA LEU A 300 -2.21 -8.90 -4.52
C LEU A 300 -2.06 -9.84 -3.31
N ARG A 301 -1.09 -10.77 -3.34
CA ARG A 301 -0.76 -11.63 -2.19
C ARG A 301 -0.37 -10.82 -0.96
N GLN A 302 0.41 -9.76 -1.14
CA GLN A 302 0.79 -8.85 -0.07
C GLN A 302 -0.42 -8.09 0.49
N GLN A 303 -1.30 -7.56 -0.37
CA GLN A 303 -2.54 -6.88 0.08
C GLN A 303 -3.46 -7.82 0.87
N LEU A 304 -3.62 -9.07 0.42
CA LEU A 304 -4.37 -10.10 1.15
C LEU A 304 -3.70 -10.44 2.49
N PHE A 305 -2.37 -10.56 2.54
CA PHE A 305 -1.63 -10.80 3.80
C PHE A 305 -1.74 -9.62 4.79
N CYS A 306 -1.75 -8.37 4.30
CA CYS A 306 -2.02 -7.20 5.12
C CYS A 306 -3.44 -7.25 5.71
N ALA A 307 -4.44 -7.67 4.92
CA ALA A 307 -5.80 -7.88 5.41
C ALA A 307 -5.90 -9.04 6.42
N ASP A 308 -5.20 -10.16 6.20
CA ASP A 308 -5.09 -11.26 7.17
C ASP A 308 -4.50 -10.77 8.51
N THR A 309 -3.51 -9.87 8.45
CA THR A 309 -2.89 -9.27 9.63
C THR A 309 -3.85 -8.31 10.35
N LEU A 310 -4.52 -7.42 9.60
CA LEU A 310 -5.53 -6.51 10.16
C LEU A 310 -6.71 -7.27 10.79
N TYR A 311 -7.12 -8.42 10.23
CA TYR A 311 -8.19 -9.25 10.80
C TYR A 311 -7.76 -9.93 12.10
N LYS A 312 -6.54 -10.50 12.14
CA LYS A 312 -5.95 -11.03 13.38
C LYS A 312 -5.86 -9.96 14.46
N ASN A 313 -5.43 -8.75 14.09
CA ASN A 313 -5.40 -7.60 15.01
C ASN A 313 -6.81 -7.21 15.47
N LYS A 314 -7.82 -7.18 14.59
CA LYS A 314 -9.23 -6.88 14.93
C LYS A 314 -9.91 -7.95 15.82
N LEU A 315 -9.43 -9.20 15.79
CA LEU A 315 -9.80 -10.23 16.76
C LEU A 315 -9.14 -9.98 18.12
N ASN A 316 -7.84 -9.69 18.12
CA ASN A 316 -7.07 -9.42 19.35
C ASN A 316 -7.50 -8.10 20.02
N SER A 317 -7.96 -7.11 19.25
CA SER A 317 -8.39 -5.78 19.72
C SER A 317 -9.89 -5.69 20.02
N LYS A 318 -10.54 -6.81 20.39
CA LYS A 318 -11.88 -6.74 21.00
C LYS A 318 -11.86 -6.23 22.45
N SER A 319 -10.68 -5.93 22.98
CA SER A 319 -10.46 -5.03 24.11
C SER A 319 -10.01 -3.63 23.63
N VAL A 320 -10.72 -2.58 24.10
CA VAL A 320 -10.40 -1.13 23.95
C VAL A 320 -10.74 -0.48 22.58
N GLN A 321 -10.97 0.85 22.56
CA GLN A 321 -11.83 1.62 21.62
C GLN A 321 -11.44 3.14 21.57
N THR A 322 -11.82 4.06 20.64
CA THR A 322 -12.44 4.08 19.27
C THR A 322 -12.34 5.50 18.63
N GLN A 323 -12.43 5.61 17.28
CA GLN A 323 -12.84 6.79 16.44
C GLN A 323 -11.86 8.02 16.35
N THR A 324 -11.59 8.78 15.25
CA THR A 324 -12.14 9.10 13.87
C THR A 324 -13.17 10.26 13.78
N THR A 325 -13.26 11.14 12.76
CA THR A 325 -12.67 11.25 11.38
C THR A 325 -12.33 12.75 11.03
N SER A 326 -12.78 13.48 9.98
CA SER A 326 -12.41 13.64 8.51
C SER A 326 -12.49 15.18 8.13
N SER A 327 -12.22 15.78 6.94
CA SER A 327 -11.42 15.55 5.69
C SER A 327 -11.37 16.84 4.78
N GLU A 328 -10.60 16.83 3.66
CA GLU A 328 -10.66 17.64 2.39
C GLU A 328 -10.62 19.20 2.36
N GLU A 329 -9.98 19.92 1.39
CA GLU A 329 -8.82 19.74 0.44
C GLU A 329 -8.26 21.17 0.09
N ILE A 330 -7.95 21.78 -1.09
CA ILE A 330 -7.90 21.51 -2.56
C ILE A 330 -6.96 22.60 -3.20
N SER A 331 -6.12 22.49 -4.26
CA SER A 331 -5.46 21.36 -4.98
C SER A 331 -4.24 21.78 -5.88
N ARG A 332 -4.47 22.59 -6.93
CA ARG A 332 -3.70 22.78 -8.22
C ARG A 332 -2.37 23.59 -8.22
N GLU A 333 -1.57 23.76 -9.31
CA GLU A 333 -1.18 22.95 -10.52
C GLU A 333 -0.35 23.75 -11.58
N ILE A 334 0.92 23.39 -11.89
CA ILE A 334 1.73 23.67 -13.13
C ILE A 334 2.78 22.52 -13.30
N GLN A 335 3.21 22.20 -14.53
CA GLN A 335 3.93 20.95 -14.93
C GLN A 335 5.48 20.94 -14.87
N ILE A 336 6.08 19.74 -14.76
CA ILE A 336 7.43 19.34 -15.28
C ILE A 336 7.39 17.83 -15.73
N PRO A 337 8.46 17.07 -16.11
CA PRO A 337 8.44 16.15 -17.27
C PRO A 337 8.23 14.65 -16.88
N PRO A 338 8.37 13.64 -17.79
CA PRO A 338 7.64 12.37 -17.67
C PRO A 338 8.15 11.37 -16.62
N LEU A 339 7.24 10.49 -16.19
CA LEU A 339 7.41 9.51 -15.12
C LEU A 339 8.38 8.36 -15.46
N LEU A 340 9.34 8.12 -14.57
CA LEU A 340 9.88 6.77 -14.35
C LEU A 340 8.82 5.91 -13.65
N GLN A 341 8.61 4.68 -14.11
CA GLN A 341 7.71 3.73 -13.46
C GLN A 341 8.33 3.22 -12.14
N ILE A 342 7.83 3.71 -11.01
CA ILE A 342 8.23 3.24 -9.67
C ILE A 342 7.39 2.00 -9.32
N ASN A 343 7.96 0.81 -9.47
CA ASN A 343 7.32 -0.44 -9.06
C ASN A 343 7.13 -0.50 -7.54
N SER A 344 5.89 -0.39 -7.07
CA SER A 344 5.51 -0.29 -5.65
C SER A 344 5.58 -1.63 -4.87
N SER A 345 6.45 -2.56 -5.26
CA SER A 345 6.37 -3.98 -4.89
C SER A 345 7.07 -4.35 -3.57
N SER A 346 7.50 -3.39 -2.74
CA SER A 346 8.11 -3.67 -1.44
C SER A 346 8.26 -2.41 -0.56
N PHE A 347 7.28 -2.09 0.30
CA PHE A 347 7.46 -1.13 1.39
C PHE A 347 6.78 -1.62 2.68
N GLY A 348 7.43 -1.41 3.83
CA GLY A 348 6.74 -1.16 5.11
C GLY A 348 6.37 -2.34 6.03
N SER A 349 6.91 -3.55 5.86
CA SER A 349 6.67 -4.63 6.85
C SER A 349 7.51 -4.43 8.12
N ILE A 350 6.84 -4.20 9.26
CA ILE A 350 7.42 -4.48 10.59
C ILE A 350 7.83 -5.95 10.63
N ILE A 351 9.04 -6.24 11.13
CA ILE A 351 9.55 -7.61 11.24
C ILE A 351 9.23 -8.15 12.65
N PRO A 352 8.21 -9.01 12.83
CA PRO A 352 7.98 -9.63 14.13
C PRO A 352 9.10 -10.61 14.47
N PHE A 353 9.53 -10.62 15.74
CA PHE A 353 10.51 -11.57 16.23
C PHE A 353 10.35 -11.77 17.74
N ASP A 354 10.36 -13.04 18.18
CA ASP A 354 10.34 -13.40 19.59
C ASP A 354 11.74 -13.23 20.19
N PHE A 355 11.97 -12.07 20.81
CA PHE A 355 13.12 -11.87 21.68
C PHE A 355 12.94 -12.69 22.96
N THR A 356 13.97 -13.46 23.35
CA THR A 356 14.06 -13.87 24.75
C THR A 356 14.30 -12.62 25.61
N GLU A 357 13.71 -12.59 26.81
CA GLU A 357 13.68 -11.41 27.69
C GLU A 357 15.09 -10.82 27.92
N ASN A 358 16.09 -11.69 28.11
CA ASN A 358 17.50 -11.34 28.26
C ASN A 358 18.10 -10.55 27.07
N HIS A 359 17.64 -10.78 25.83
CA HIS A 359 18.12 -10.00 24.67
C HIS A 359 17.61 -8.56 24.73
N ARG A 360 16.32 -8.36 24.99
CA ARG A 360 15.73 -7.01 25.12
C ARG A 360 16.32 -6.23 26.29
N LEU A 361 16.52 -6.90 27.44
CA LEU A 361 17.19 -6.31 28.60
C LEU A 361 18.61 -5.83 28.28
N LYS A 362 19.35 -6.55 27.42
CA LYS A 362 20.72 -6.19 27.03
C LYS A 362 20.79 -5.10 25.95
N LEU A 363 19.82 -5.03 25.04
CA LEU A 363 19.72 -3.93 24.06
C LEU A 363 19.36 -2.61 24.75
N ASN A 364 18.38 -2.63 25.65
CA ASN A 364 17.87 -1.44 26.36
C ASN A 364 18.65 -1.09 27.66
N GLU A 365 19.88 -1.60 27.79
CA GLU A 365 20.74 -1.33 28.95
C GLU A 365 21.50 0.00 28.85
N ILE A 366 21.87 0.41 27.63
CA ILE A 366 22.44 1.72 27.36
C ILE A 366 21.27 2.69 27.13
N HIS A 367 21.31 3.86 27.75
CA HIS A 367 20.31 4.89 27.47
C HIS A 367 20.38 5.35 26.01
N SER A 368 19.22 5.42 25.36
CA SER A 368 19.05 5.89 23.99
C SER A 368 17.90 6.87 23.91
N ASP A 369 17.99 7.82 22.98
CA ASP A 369 16.85 8.64 22.55
C ASP A 369 16.07 7.97 21.38
N ALA A 370 16.62 6.92 20.76
CA ALA A 370 15.91 6.05 19.83
C ALA A 370 14.92 5.13 20.55
N HIS A 371 13.78 4.82 19.92
CA HIS A 371 12.73 4.00 20.53
C HIS A 371 13.17 2.53 20.71
N PRO A 372 12.73 1.79 21.74
CA PRO A 372 13.09 0.37 21.92
C PRO A 372 12.81 -0.53 20.71
N TYR A 373 11.74 -0.25 19.95
CA TYR A 373 11.45 -0.97 18.71
C TYR A 373 12.42 -0.65 17.55
N GLU A 374 13.11 0.50 17.59
CA GLU A 374 14.16 0.85 16.63
C GLU A 374 15.48 0.12 16.98
N LEU A 375 15.80 -0.03 18.27
CA LEU A 375 16.92 -0.88 18.73
C LEU A 375 16.70 -2.37 18.40
N ASP A 376 15.50 -2.90 18.69
CA ASP A 376 15.09 -4.25 18.29
C ASP A 376 15.21 -4.43 16.75
N PHE A 377 14.77 -3.43 15.98
CA PHE A 377 14.82 -3.43 14.52
C PHE A 377 16.25 -3.38 13.98
N LEU A 378 17.16 -2.58 14.53
CA LEU A 378 18.56 -2.54 14.12
C LEU A 378 19.23 -3.90 14.32
N TYR A 379 19.08 -4.49 15.51
CA TYR A 379 19.56 -5.85 15.77
C TYR A 379 19.02 -6.84 14.75
N LYS A 380 17.70 -6.78 14.45
CA LYS A 380 17.06 -7.68 13.49
C LYS A 380 17.55 -7.45 12.05
N PHE A 381 17.64 -6.19 11.60
CA PHE A 381 18.14 -5.81 10.29
C PHE A 381 19.55 -6.36 10.07
N PHE A 382 20.46 -6.13 11.03
CA PHE A 382 21.83 -6.62 10.92
C PHE A 382 21.94 -8.14 11.04
N THR A 383 21.02 -8.82 11.72
CA THR A 383 20.95 -10.29 11.76
C THR A 383 20.46 -10.90 10.43
N THR A 384 19.43 -10.31 9.77
CA THR A 384 18.72 -11.00 8.66
C THR A 384 18.70 -10.30 7.31
N LEU A 385 18.80 -8.96 7.24
CA LEU A 385 18.73 -8.21 5.98
C LEU A 385 20.11 -7.76 5.48
N TRP A 386 20.99 -7.33 6.37
CA TRP A 386 22.38 -7.01 6.04
C TRP A 386 23.11 -8.18 5.36
N SER A 387 23.80 -7.91 4.26
CA SER A 387 24.48 -8.92 3.44
C SER A 387 25.70 -9.54 4.11
N GLY A 388 26.35 -8.84 5.03
CA GLY A 388 27.50 -9.36 5.78
C GLY A 388 28.82 -9.38 5.00
N GLN A 389 28.89 -8.72 3.83
CA GLN A 389 30.01 -8.85 2.90
C GLN A 389 30.99 -7.67 2.94
N LYS A 390 30.57 -6.52 3.47
CA LYS A 390 31.40 -5.32 3.61
C LYS A 390 31.26 -4.74 5.01
N ASN A 391 31.82 -3.55 5.25
CA ASN A 391 31.74 -2.91 6.56
C ASN A 391 30.39 -2.23 6.81
N VAL A 392 30.14 -1.88 8.06
CA VAL A 392 29.01 -1.04 8.47
C VAL A 392 29.55 0.31 8.92
N CYS A 393 28.94 1.40 8.44
CA CYS A 393 29.22 2.75 8.91
C CYS A 393 28.10 3.19 9.86
N GLU A 394 28.44 3.87 10.94
CA GLU A 394 27.51 4.50 11.89
C GLU A 394 27.97 5.94 12.16
N ILE A 395 27.06 6.91 12.06
CA ILE A 395 27.32 8.33 12.39
C ILE A 395 26.29 8.80 13.43
N GLY A 396 26.77 9.31 14.57
CA GLY A 396 25.96 9.75 15.71
C GLY A 396 25.52 8.66 16.71
N PRO A 397 26.39 7.71 17.14
CA PRO A 397 26.05 6.66 18.10
C PRO A 397 25.72 7.14 19.52
N TYR A 398 26.10 8.38 19.91
CA TYR A 398 26.01 8.88 21.29
C TYR A 398 26.64 7.88 22.29
N PHE A 399 25.91 7.37 23.30
CA PHE A 399 26.43 6.36 24.24
C PHE A 399 26.49 4.92 23.70
N GLY A 400 26.08 4.67 22.45
CA GLY A 400 26.28 3.39 21.76
C GLY A 400 25.17 2.35 21.91
N ALA A 401 23.94 2.79 22.21
CA ALA A 401 22.77 1.89 22.19
C ALA A 401 22.53 1.30 20.78
N THR A 402 22.61 2.15 19.76
CA THR A 402 22.58 1.76 18.34
C THR A 402 23.79 0.88 18.00
N THR A 403 25.00 1.29 18.37
CA THR A 403 26.25 0.52 18.17
C THR A 403 26.14 -0.89 18.73
N ARG A 404 25.56 -1.05 19.93
CA ARG A 404 25.30 -2.35 20.55
C ARG A 404 24.31 -3.18 19.75
N ALA A 405 23.18 -2.60 19.32
CA ALA A 405 22.18 -3.31 18.53
C ALA A 405 22.75 -3.78 17.18
N ILE A 406 23.45 -2.89 16.47
CA ILE A 406 24.12 -3.16 15.20
C ILE A 406 25.19 -4.25 15.37
N ALA A 407 26.13 -4.07 16.30
CA ALA A 407 27.24 -5.01 16.50
C ALA A 407 26.78 -6.40 17.00
N MET A 408 25.73 -6.47 17.84
CA MET A 408 25.11 -7.74 18.22
C MET A 408 24.43 -8.42 17.02
N GLY A 409 23.74 -7.66 16.16
CA GLY A 409 23.10 -8.18 14.96
C GLY A 409 24.12 -8.67 13.92
N MET A 410 25.22 -7.93 13.75
CA MET A 410 26.34 -8.34 12.90
C MET A 410 26.97 -9.64 13.39
N LEU A 411 27.24 -9.76 14.69
CA LEU A 411 27.82 -10.97 15.29
C LEU A 411 26.90 -12.20 15.12
N ALA A 412 25.58 -11.99 15.14
CA ALA A 412 24.56 -13.03 14.96
C ALA A 412 24.26 -13.39 13.49
N ASN A 413 24.77 -12.64 12.50
CA ASN A 413 24.46 -12.85 11.09
C ASN A 413 25.32 -14.00 10.50
N PRO A 414 24.70 -15.12 10.04
CA PRO A 414 25.43 -16.29 9.55
C PRO A 414 26.14 -16.07 8.19
N ARG A 415 25.98 -14.90 7.56
CA ARG A 415 26.65 -14.53 6.30
C ARG A 415 27.83 -13.58 6.50
N ARG A 416 28.09 -13.12 7.74
CA ARG A 416 29.14 -12.14 8.03
C ARG A 416 30.54 -12.70 7.72
N GLN A 417 31.32 -12.01 6.90
CA GLN A 417 32.75 -12.27 6.78
C GLN A 417 33.51 -11.78 8.03
N GLU A 418 34.52 -12.52 8.48
CA GLU A 418 35.25 -12.22 9.72
C GLU A 418 35.93 -10.84 9.73
N SER A 419 36.30 -10.36 8.54
CA SER A 419 36.89 -9.05 8.25
C SER A 419 35.98 -7.87 8.58
N CYS A 420 34.65 -8.00 8.43
CA CYS A 420 33.71 -6.89 8.49
C CYS A 420 33.71 -6.19 9.86
N LYS A 421 33.89 -4.85 9.86
CA LYS A 421 33.85 -3.99 11.06
C LYS A 421 32.66 -3.03 11.04
N LEU A 422 32.29 -2.58 12.23
CA LEU A 422 31.41 -1.43 12.48
C LEU A 422 32.31 -0.20 12.74
N TYR A 423 32.44 0.66 11.75
CA TYR A 423 33.10 1.96 11.91
C TYR A 423 32.07 2.96 12.42
N THR A 424 32.29 3.46 13.64
CA THR A 424 31.33 4.31 14.36
C THR A 424 31.96 5.66 14.67
N TYR A 425 31.27 6.73 14.28
CA TYR A 425 31.79 8.09 14.23
C TYR A 425 30.90 9.02 15.05
N ASP A 426 31.50 9.78 15.96
CA ASP A 426 30.84 10.83 16.75
C ASP A 426 31.88 11.88 17.16
N ARG A 427 31.44 13.06 17.60
CA ARG A 427 32.32 13.99 18.32
C ARG A 427 32.67 13.46 19.72
N PHE A 428 31.77 12.67 20.32
CA PHE A 428 31.86 12.11 21.66
C PHE A 428 31.96 13.16 22.79
N GLU A 429 31.35 14.33 22.59
CA GLU A 429 31.38 15.48 23.50
C GLU A 429 30.22 16.45 23.20
N ASN A 430 29.94 17.39 24.10
CA ASN A 430 29.00 18.50 23.86
C ASN A 430 27.59 18.03 23.40
N TYR A 431 27.02 17.03 24.08
CA TYR A 431 25.63 16.58 23.90
C TYR A 431 24.77 17.04 25.08
N GLY A 432 23.72 17.82 24.82
CA GLY A 432 22.68 18.15 25.80
C GLY A 432 23.21 18.77 27.10
N ASN A 433 22.65 18.33 28.23
CA ASN A 433 23.00 18.81 29.57
C ASN A 433 23.84 17.77 30.33
N LEU A 434 24.94 18.22 30.96
CA LEU A 434 25.87 17.37 31.69
C LEU A 434 25.20 16.57 32.83
N GLU A 435 24.33 17.18 33.63
CA GLU A 435 23.65 16.49 34.72
C GLU A 435 22.71 15.39 34.20
N SER A 436 21.98 15.67 33.11
CA SER A 436 21.15 14.68 32.40
C SER A 436 22.00 13.50 31.90
N ASN A 437 23.16 13.77 31.29
CA ASN A 437 24.10 12.73 30.84
C ASN A 437 24.63 11.88 32.01
N LEU A 438 25.02 12.50 33.13
CA LEU A 438 25.45 11.78 34.33
C LEU A 438 24.32 10.91 34.89
N ASN A 439 23.09 11.43 34.91
CA ASN A 439 21.90 10.67 35.33
C ASN A 439 21.61 9.48 34.41
N ARG A 440 21.77 9.63 33.08
CA ARG A 440 21.65 8.57 32.07
C ARG A 440 22.69 7.45 32.25
N LEU A 441 23.88 7.76 32.77
CA LEU A 441 24.98 6.80 32.96
C LEU A 441 24.97 6.08 34.33
N LYS A 442 24.36 6.65 35.38
CA LYS A 442 24.28 6.02 36.72
C LYS A 442 23.86 4.54 36.74
N PRO A 443 22.87 4.08 35.94
CA PRO A 443 22.49 2.66 35.90
C PRO A 443 23.63 1.70 35.50
N LEU A 444 24.50 2.10 34.58
CA LEU A 444 25.62 1.26 34.12
C LEU A 444 26.65 1.01 35.23
N ILE A 445 26.84 1.99 36.11
CA ILE A 445 27.74 1.89 37.27
C ILE A 445 27.13 1.00 38.35
N SER A 446 25.81 1.07 38.56
CA SER A 446 25.10 0.16 39.47
C SER A 446 25.10 -1.31 39.02
N ARG A 447 25.54 -1.57 37.79
CA ARG A 447 25.73 -2.90 37.18
C ARG A 447 27.21 -3.25 36.93
N GLU A 448 28.14 -2.43 37.44
CA GLU A 448 29.60 -2.62 37.29
C GLU A 448 30.10 -2.64 35.81
N ILE A 449 29.33 -2.07 34.88
CA ILE A 449 29.68 -1.94 33.46
C ILE A 449 30.61 -0.74 33.24
N LEU A 450 30.45 0.29 34.07
CA LEU A 450 31.32 1.47 34.13
C LEU A 450 31.81 1.67 35.56
N ASP A 451 33.06 2.09 35.69
CA ASP A 451 33.63 2.61 36.93
C ASP A 451 33.12 4.04 37.24
N ARG A 452 33.49 4.57 38.41
CA ARG A 452 33.13 5.95 38.81
C ARG A 452 34.07 7.00 38.18
N GLU A 453 35.31 6.64 37.90
CA GLU A 453 36.32 7.51 37.27
C GLU A 453 35.84 8.02 35.90
N CYS A 454 35.10 7.19 35.16
CA CYS A 454 34.39 7.57 33.93
C CYS A 454 33.47 8.79 34.10
N LEU A 455 32.76 8.94 35.22
CA LEU A 455 31.91 10.13 35.44
C LEU A 455 32.74 11.37 35.79
N GLU A 456 33.80 11.19 36.58
CA GLU A 456 34.71 12.26 36.96
C GLU A 456 35.45 12.81 35.72
N LYS A 457 35.82 11.93 34.79
CA LYS A 457 36.34 12.28 33.45
C LYS A 457 35.31 13.00 32.58
N LEU A 458 34.04 12.60 32.61
CA LEU A 458 32.98 13.31 31.88
C LEU A 458 32.72 14.71 32.47
N GLN A 459 32.74 14.84 33.80
CA GLN A 459 32.60 16.12 34.50
C GLN A 459 33.75 17.09 34.22
N THR A 460 34.98 16.58 34.08
CA THR A 460 36.18 17.41 33.90
C THR A 460 36.51 17.72 32.44
N SER A 461 36.21 16.82 31.50
CA SER A 461 36.56 16.97 30.08
C SER A 461 35.39 17.23 29.13
N GLY A 462 34.14 16.99 29.55
CA GLY A 462 32.96 17.01 28.67
C GLY A 462 32.91 15.90 27.61
N SER A 463 33.96 15.08 27.50
CA SER A 463 34.11 14.01 26.50
C SER A 463 33.72 12.64 27.09
N PHE A 464 32.88 11.90 26.36
CA PHE A 464 32.42 10.55 26.71
C PHE A 464 33.03 9.45 25.81
N PHE A 465 34.13 9.73 25.10
CA PHE A 465 34.78 8.73 24.24
C PHE A 465 35.31 7.51 25.02
N GLU A 466 35.97 7.72 26.16
CA GLU A 466 36.41 6.61 27.03
C GLU A 466 35.21 5.82 27.61
N ILE A 467 34.11 6.51 27.95
CA ILE A 467 32.86 5.87 28.40
C ILE A 467 32.32 4.94 27.30
N PHE A 468 32.23 5.43 26.05
CA PHE A 468 31.77 4.65 24.91
C PHE A 468 32.64 3.41 24.70
N GLN A 469 33.97 3.58 24.69
CA GLN A 469 34.90 2.45 24.58
C GLN A 469 34.73 1.46 25.74
N ASN A 470 34.52 1.94 26.97
CA ASN A 470 34.33 1.10 28.15
C ASN A 470 33.01 0.31 28.14
N ILE A 471 31.92 0.88 27.60
CA ILE A 471 30.63 0.20 27.40
C ILE A 471 30.74 -1.01 26.46
N HIS A 472 31.65 -0.96 25.47
CA HIS A 472 31.76 -1.96 24.41
C HIS A 472 32.95 -2.93 24.55
N LYS A 473 34.07 -2.54 25.19
CA LYS A 473 35.33 -3.33 25.23
C LYS A 473 35.14 -4.77 25.74
N ASN A 474 34.30 -4.97 26.75
CA ASN A 474 34.07 -6.26 27.42
C ASN A 474 32.91 -7.07 26.82
N GLN A 475 32.43 -6.73 25.63
CA GLN A 475 31.29 -7.40 24.99
C GLN A 475 31.75 -8.43 23.94
N PRO A 476 30.99 -9.52 23.66
CA PRO A 476 31.38 -10.53 22.67
C PRO A 476 31.60 -10.01 21.24
N TYR A 477 31.08 -8.83 20.93
CA TYR A 477 31.23 -8.15 19.64
C TYR A 477 32.34 -7.09 19.61
N SER A 478 33.13 -6.92 20.68
CA SER A 478 34.05 -5.79 20.84
C SER A 478 35.08 -5.68 19.71
N SER A 479 35.56 -6.81 19.19
CA SER A 479 36.48 -6.90 18.05
C SER A 479 35.88 -6.46 16.69
N LEU A 480 34.58 -6.15 16.64
CA LEU A 480 33.92 -5.58 15.46
C LEU A 480 33.93 -4.04 15.46
N VAL A 481 33.99 -3.40 16.64
CA VAL A 481 33.70 -1.95 16.78
C VAL A 481 34.98 -1.12 16.63
N VAL A 482 34.96 -0.15 15.72
CA VAL A 482 36.05 0.80 15.44
C VAL A 482 35.54 2.22 15.62
N ALA A 483 35.74 2.77 16.83
CA ALA A 483 35.29 4.11 17.20
C ALA A 483 36.27 5.20 16.73
N ARG A 484 35.75 6.28 16.13
CA ARG A 484 36.56 7.41 15.60
C ARG A 484 35.94 8.75 16.03
N LYS A 485 36.73 9.64 16.64
CA LYS A 485 36.32 11.04 16.88
C LYS A 485 36.19 11.79 15.54
N ALA A 486 35.01 12.29 15.23
CA ALA A 486 34.67 12.97 13.98
C ALA A 486 33.36 13.78 14.09
N SER A 487 33.37 15.03 13.65
CA SER A 487 32.20 15.92 13.62
C SER A 487 31.72 16.19 12.20
N LEU A 488 30.41 16.16 11.96
CA LEU A 488 29.84 16.73 10.73
C LEU A 488 29.75 18.26 10.87
N PRO A 489 30.19 19.04 9.86
CA PRO A 489 30.04 20.49 9.87
C PRO A 489 28.54 20.86 9.74
N PRO A 490 28.02 21.78 10.57
CA PRO A 490 26.61 22.15 10.56
C PRO A 490 26.24 23.02 9.35
N ASP A 491 27.18 23.81 8.84
CA ASP A 491 27.09 24.57 7.58
C ASP A 491 28.45 24.64 6.83
N ALA A 492 28.46 25.29 5.67
CA ALA A 492 29.63 25.37 4.78
C ALA A 492 30.74 26.30 5.28
N SER A 493 30.43 27.24 6.19
CA SER A 493 31.39 28.17 6.80
C SER A 493 32.31 27.45 7.79
N ASP A 494 31.76 26.46 8.51
CA ASP A 494 32.47 25.71 9.55
C ASP A 494 33.50 24.68 9.02
N LEU A 495 33.68 24.58 7.70
CA LEU A 495 34.72 23.73 7.12
C LEU A 495 36.14 24.10 7.56
N SER A 496 36.40 25.37 7.91
CA SER A 496 37.71 25.84 8.38
C SER A 496 37.88 25.88 9.90
N SER A 497 36.80 25.74 10.68
CA SER A 497 36.82 25.74 12.15
C SER A 497 36.86 24.31 12.74
N CYS A 498 36.41 23.31 11.98
CA CYS A 498 36.21 21.95 12.46
C CYS A 498 37.50 21.11 12.43
N GLU A 499 38.35 21.21 13.47
CA GLU A 499 39.62 20.46 13.62
C GLU A 499 39.50 18.94 13.38
N ASN A 500 38.36 18.35 13.74
CA ASN A 500 38.05 16.93 13.54
C ASN A 500 36.87 16.73 12.57
N SER A 501 36.90 17.40 11.41
CA SER A 501 35.92 17.19 10.32
C SER A 501 35.77 15.71 9.97
N PHE A 502 34.55 15.20 9.88
CA PHE A 502 34.27 13.84 9.41
C PHE A 502 34.90 13.62 8.04
N LYS A 503 35.70 12.58 7.91
CA LYS A 503 36.27 12.11 6.65
C LYS A 503 36.32 10.60 6.66
N ILE A 504 36.06 10.00 5.52
CA ILE A 504 36.10 8.54 5.38
C ILE A 504 37.39 8.09 4.69
N ASP A 505 37.88 6.93 5.10
CA ASP A 505 39.01 6.29 4.44
C ASP A 505 38.51 5.66 3.14
N GLY A 506 38.94 6.20 1.99
CA GLY A 506 38.50 5.76 0.66
C GLY A 506 38.89 4.33 0.28
N SER A 507 39.69 3.63 1.11
CA SER A 507 39.93 2.19 0.96
C SER A 507 38.84 1.32 1.60
N LEU A 508 37.96 1.91 2.42
CA LEU A 508 36.84 1.20 3.06
C LEU A 508 35.63 1.15 2.13
N GLU A 509 34.96 0.00 2.12
CA GLU A 509 33.66 -0.17 1.47
C GLU A 509 32.58 -0.59 2.48
N PHE A 510 31.33 -0.19 2.22
CA PHE A 510 30.18 -0.42 3.10
C PHE A 510 28.95 -0.96 2.37
N ASP A 511 28.32 -2.00 2.92
CA ASP A 511 27.04 -2.57 2.47
C ASP A 511 25.85 -2.17 3.39
N ALA A 512 26.13 -1.50 4.51
CA ALA A 512 25.15 -0.75 5.29
C ALA A 512 25.74 0.53 5.93
N VAL A 513 24.90 1.56 6.06
CA VAL A 513 25.20 2.87 6.62
C VAL A 513 24.05 3.30 7.53
N PHE A 514 24.32 3.49 8.82
CA PHE A 514 23.37 4.01 9.80
C PHE A 514 23.63 5.49 10.08
N VAL A 515 22.56 6.30 10.11
CA VAL A 515 22.62 7.76 10.11
C VAL A 515 21.68 8.34 11.17
N ASP A 516 22.26 8.80 12.28
CA ASP A 516 21.59 9.64 13.27
C ASP A 516 22.23 11.04 13.37
N GLY A 517 23.56 11.15 13.23
CA GLY A 517 24.32 12.38 13.41
C GLY A 517 24.09 13.52 12.40
N CYS A 518 23.25 13.33 11.37
CA CYS A 518 22.93 14.36 10.36
C CYS A 518 21.89 15.36 10.89
N LYS A 519 22.28 16.20 11.86
CA LYS A 519 21.40 17.19 12.52
C LYS A 519 21.31 18.55 11.79
N SER A 520 21.64 18.62 10.50
CA SER A 520 21.37 19.80 9.65
C SER A 520 21.30 19.43 8.16
N TRP A 521 20.80 20.36 7.33
CA TRP A 521 20.82 20.25 5.88
C TRP A 521 22.24 20.06 5.32
N TYR A 522 23.19 20.92 5.70
CA TYR A 522 24.56 20.81 5.18
C TYR A 522 25.31 19.61 5.74
N ALA A 523 25.10 19.24 7.01
CA ALA A 523 25.65 18.01 7.59
C ALA A 523 25.21 16.77 6.80
N THR A 524 23.94 16.73 6.37
CA THR A 524 23.39 15.69 5.48
C THR A 524 24.11 15.69 4.12
N LYS A 525 24.28 16.86 3.48
CA LYS A 525 25.00 16.99 2.22
C LYS A 525 26.44 16.49 2.32
N TYR A 526 27.17 16.99 3.32
CA TYR A 526 28.58 16.71 3.55
C TYR A 526 28.80 15.22 3.83
N PHE A 527 28.00 14.62 4.74
CA PHE A 527 28.06 13.18 5.00
C PHE A 527 27.85 12.35 3.73
N MET A 528 26.80 12.68 2.96
CA MET A 528 26.44 11.93 1.75
C MET A 528 27.45 12.09 0.60
N LEU A 529 28.27 13.15 0.61
CA LEU A 529 29.39 13.34 -0.32
C LEU A 529 30.62 12.52 0.08
N GLU A 530 30.96 12.45 1.37
CA GLU A 530 32.08 11.66 1.88
C GLU A 530 31.81 10.15 1.73
N ILE A 531 30.69 9.66 2.28
CA ILE A 531 30.31 8.24 2.23
C ILE A 531 30.09 7.74 0.79
N GLY A 532 29.75 8.64 -0.14
CA GLY A 532 29.32 8.31 -1.50
C GLY A 532 30.37 7.61 -2.36
N ASN A 533 31.67 7.75 -2.04
CA ASN A 533 32.75 7.02 -2.71
C ASN A 533 32.94 5.58 -2.20
N CYS A 534 32.42 5.29 -1.00
CA CYS A 534 32.64 4.03 -0.27
C CYS A 534 31.42 3.08 -0.31
N VAL A 535 30.40 3.39 -1.11
CA VAL A 535 29.14 2.65 -1.22
C VAL A 535 28.85 2.23 -2.67
N GLN A 536 28.05 1.18 -2.84
CA GLN A 536 27.77 0.59 -4.14
C GLN A 536 26.27 0.24 -4.27
N PRO A 537 25.76 -0.05 -5.49
CA PRO A 537 24.42 -0.59 -5.66
C PRO A 537 24.20 -1.82 -4.75
N GLY A 538 23.11 -1.80 -3.99
CA GLY A 538 22.80 -2.79 -2.95
C GLY A 538 23.06 -2.33 -1.51
N THR A 539 23.92 -1.31 -1.29
CA THR A 539 24.16 -0.73 0.04
C THR A 539 22.88 -0.16 0.64
N HIS A 540 22.64 -0.41 1.93
CA HIS A 540 21.47 0.08 2.67
C HIS A 540 21.80 1.31 3.51
N PHE A 541 21.04 2.39 3.35
CA PHE A 541 21.08 3.58 4.20
C PHE A 541 19.92 3.54 5.20
N ILE A 542 20.22 3.64 6.49
CA ILE A 542 19.28 3.55 7.59
C ILE A 542 19.27 4.92 8.28
N PHE A 543 18.28 5.75 7.97
CA PHE A 543 18.16 7.10 8.52
C PHE A 543 17.22 7.08 9.74
N GLN A 544 17.75 7.29 10.95
CA GLN A 544 16.96 7.28 12.19
C GLN A 544 15.98 8.47 12.26
N ASP A 545 16.44 9.65 11.87
CA ASP A 545 15.66 10.90 11.96
C ASP A 545 14.75 11.16 10.75
N TYR A 546 14.52 10.19 9.85
CA TYR A 546 13.74 10.42 8.62
C TYR A 546 12.30 10.85 8.92
N GLY A 547 11.68 10.25 9.94
CA GLY A 547 10.36 10.65 10.44
C GLY A 547 10.38 11.74 11.52
N TRP A 548 11.55 12.09 12.09
CA TRP A 548 11.61 12.99 13.24
C TRP A 548 11.26 14.43 12.86
N TYR A 549 10.27 15.02 13.52
CA TYR A 549 9.51 16.18 13.02
C TYR A 549 10.33 17.43 12.66
N THR A 550 11.50 17.62 13.27
CA THR A 550 12.39 18.76 12.99
C THR A 550 13.30 18.56 11.79
N CYS A 551 13.60 17.31 11.42
CA CYS A 551 14.69 16.94 10.52
C CYS A 551 14.27 16.90 9.03
N PHE A 552 13.56 17.93 8.56
CA PHE A 552 12.99 18.00 7.20
C PHE A 552 14.03 17.82 6.07
N TRP A 553 15.31 18.04 6.35
CA TRP A 553 16.42 17.88 5.43
C TRP A 553 16.65 16.44 4.95
N ILE A 554 16.40 15.43 5.80
CA ILE A 554 16.58 14.00 5.43
C ILE A 554 15.53 13.55 4.39
N PRO A 555 14.21 13.69 4.61
CA PRO A 555 13.23 13.36 3.58
C PRO A 555 13.35 14.25 2.34
N SER A 556 13.81 15.50 2.47
CA SER A 556 14.15 16.34 1.31
C SER A 556 15.30 15.76 0.49
N PHE A 557 16.39 15.31 1.13
CA PHE A 557 17.54 14.69 0.46
C PHE A 557 17.12 13.44 -0.31
N VAL A 558 16.40 12.53 0.36
CA VAL A 558 15.96 11.27 -0.24
C VAL A 558 14.99 11.53 -1.40
N TYR A 559 14.10 12.51 -1.30
CA TYR A 559 13.21 12.89 -2.41
C TYR A 559 13.98 13.48 -3.59
N LEU A 560 14.93 14.39 -3.35
CA LEU A 560 15.75 15.00 -4.41
C LEU A 560 16.68 13.98 -5.10
N MET A 561 16.96 12.85 -4.44
CA MET A 561 17.74 11.71 -4.96
C MET A 561 16.89 10.43 -5.15
N GLN A 562 15.57 10.54 -5.31
CA GLN A 562 14.63 9.39 -5.31
C GLN A 562 14.85 8.36 -6.44
N ASP A 563 15.55 8.74 -7.51
CA ASP A 563 15.99 7.83 -8.57
C ASP A 563 17.17 6.93 -8.14
N TYR A 564 17.91 7.31 -7.10
CA TYR A 564 18.99 6.52 -6.49
C TYR A 564 18.50 5.62 -5.36
N PHE A 565 17.49 6.04 -4.59
CA PHE A 565 17.07 5.37 -3.35
C PHE A 565 15.72 4.65 -3.46
N LYS A 566 15.67 3.41 -2.98
CA LYS A 566 14.43 2.63 -2.84
C LYS A 566 14.22 2.23 -1.38
N LEU A 567 13.16 2.72 -0.75
CA LEU A 567 12.73 2.30 0.59
C LEU A 567 12.49 0.77 0.62
N VAL A 568 12.88 0.14 1.71
CA VAL A 568 12.81 -1.32 1.93
C VAL A 568 11.82 -1.59 3.06
N CYS A 569 12.09 -1.03 4.23
CA CYS A 569 11.31 -1.13 5.45
C CYS A 569 11.58 0.08 6.35
N TYR A 570 10.74 0.27 7.36
CA TYR A 570 10.86 1.36 8.33
C TYR A 570 10.15 0.99 9.63
N VAL A 571 10.45 1.71 10.70
CA VAL A 571 9.79 1.61 12.01
C VAL A 571 9.93 2.95 12.73
N HIS A 572 8.83 3.47 13.28
CA HIS A 572 8.73 4.85 13.80
C HIS A 572 9.31 5.90 12.85
N ASP A 573 10.47 6.45 13.18
CA ASP A 573 11.14 7.50 12.41
C ASP A 573 12.34 6.96 11.62
N THR A 574 12.82 5.76 11.96
CA THR A 574 13.90 5.04 11.28
C THR A 574 13.44 4.42 9.95
N TYR A 575 14.00 4.88 8.82
CA TYR A 575 13.68 4.40 7.47
C TYR A 575 14.91 3.81 6.75
N VAL A 576 14.75 2.65 6.09
CA VAL A 576 15.83 1.95 5.37
C VAL A 576 15.65 2.05 3.86
N TRP A 577 16.64 2.61 3.17
CA TRP A 577 16.66 2.82 1.73
C TRP A 577 17.85 2.08 1.10
N GLN A 578 17.59 1.21 0.12
CA GLN A 578 18.63 0.60 -0.69
C GLN A 578 19.06 1.55 -1.81
N LEU A 579 20.37 1.66 -2.04
CA LEU A 579 20.97 2.36 -3.16
C LEU A 579 20.85 1.50 -4.42
N ASN A 580 20.07 1.92 -5.42
CA ASN A 580 19.77 1.16 -6.63
C ASN A 580 20.80 1.35 -7.77
N ARG A 581 21.58 2.45 -7.74
CA ARG A 581 22.57 2.81 -8.77
C ARG A 581 23.75 3.55 -8.12
N PRO A 582 24.96 3.58 -8.72
CA PRO A 582 26.11 4.26 -8.14
C PRO A 582 25.80 5.74 -7.85
N LEU A 583 26.17 6.25 -6.68
CA LEU A 583 25.78 7.60 -6.25
C LEU A 583 26.61 8.65 -6.99
N ASN A 584 25.96 9.44 -7.85
CA ASN A 584 26.63 10.50 -8.61
C ASN A 584 26.76 11.76 -7.74
N LEU A 585 27.98 12.05 -7.29
CA LEU A 585 28.27 13.17 -6.38
C LEU A 585 28.05 14.54 -7.03
N GLU A 586 28.18 14.66 -8.34
CA GLU A 586 27.96 15.92 -9.05
C GLU A 586 26.45 16.22 -9.16
N ILE A 587 25.64 15.20 -9.48
CA ILE A 587 24.17 15.31 -9.44
C ILE A 587 23.69 15.61 -8.01
N LEU A 588 24.35 15.05 -6.98
CA LEU A 588 24.08 15.38 -5.57
C LEU A 588 24.34 16.86 -5.30
N ARG A 589 25.51 17.40 -5.68
CA ARG A 589 25.86 18.83 -5.51
C ARG A 589 24.85 19.76 -6.17
N GLN A 590 24.35 19.40 -7.35
CA GLN A 590 23.40 20.19 -8.14
C GLN A 590 21.97 20.15 -7.58
N ARG A 591 21.46 18.96 -7.21
CA ARG A 591 20.07 18.81 -6.72
C ARG A 591 19.89 19.17 -5.26
N TYR A 592 20.95 19.08 -4.46
CA TYR A 592 20.92 19.35 -3.03
C TYR A 592 21.95 20.46 -2.72
N PRO A 593 21.57 21.75 -2.82
CA PRO A 593 22.48 22.88 -2.61
C PRO A 593 22.94 22.98 -1.15
N ASP A 594 23.87 23.88 -0.83
CA ASP A 594 24.48 23.94 0.52
C ASP A 594 23.53 24.50 1.59
N ASN A 595 22.48 25.23 1.20
CA ASN A 595 21.51 25.84 2.10
C ASN A 595 20.07 25.69 1.54
N PRO A 596 19.04 25.42 2.38
CA PRO A 596 17.65 25.32 1.94
C PRO A 596 17.12 26.55 1.18
N ASN A 597 17.62 27.75 1.49
CA ASN A 597 17.20 29.00 0.84
C ASN A 597 17.60 29.10 -0.65
N LEU A 598 18.41 28.16 -1.15
CA LEU A 598 18.78 28.05 -2.56
C LEU A 598 17.80 27.18 -3.37
N LEU A 599 16.70 26.71 -2.76
CA LEU A 599 15.59 26.03 -3.42
C LEU A 599 14.31 26.86 -3.30
N ASP A 600 13.58 27.00 -4.42
CA ASP A 600 12.27 27.65 -4.42
C ASP A 600 11.30 26.95 -3.47
N ARG A 601 10.39 27.73 -2.88
CA ARG A 601 9.22 27.21 -2.15
C ARG A 601 8.49 26.10 -2.92
N SER A 602 8.37 26.24 -4.24
CA SER A 602 7.70 25.27 -5.12
C SER A 602 8.35 23.86 -5.10
N VAL A 603 9.64 23.77 -4.76
CA VAL A 603 10.36 22.50 -4.58
C VAL A 603 9.92 21.82 -3.28
N PHE A 604 9.87 22.55 -2.16
CA PHE A 604 9.40 22.02 -0.88
C PHE A 604 7.90 21.68 -0.89
N ASP A 605 7.08 22.52 -1.52
CA ASP A 605 5.66 22.22 -1.79
C ASP A 605 5.53 20.89 -2.56
N ARG A 606 6.40 20.61 -3.53
CA ARG A 606 6.41 19.37 -4.32
C ARG A 606 6.92 18.15 -3.54
N ILE A 607 8.04 18.29 -2.82
CA ILE A 607 8.61 17.27 -1.93
C ILE A 607 7.52 16.78 -0.97
N PHE A 608 6.99 17.68 -0.15
CA PHE A 608 6.15 17.26 0.96
C PHE A 608 4.71 16.96 0.57
N ARG A 609 4.11 17.61 -0.44
CA ARG A 609 2.82 17.12 -0.98
C ARG A 609 2.93 15.68 -1.50
N THR A 610 4.06 15.31 -2.11
CA THR A 610 4.27 13.93 -2.58
C THR A 610 4.41 12.97 -1.41
N LEU A 611 5.28 13.27 -0.44
CA LEU A 611 5.52 12.41 0.74
C LEU A 611 4.28 12.27 1.63
N ILE A 612 3.48 13.33 1.80
CA ILE A 612 2.19 13.31 2.51
C ILE A 612 1.19 12.41 1.77
N ARG A 613 1.05 12.56 0.44
CA ARG A 613 0.16 11.73 -0.38
C ARG A 613 0.56 10.25 -0.36
N GLU A 614 1.86 9.97 -0.42
CA GLU A 614 2.37 8.61 -0.27
C GLU A 614 2.07 8.02 1.11
N ALA A 615 2.22 8.82 2.18
CA ALA A 615 1.84 8.42 3.52
C ALA A 615 0.34 8.09 3.61
N SER A 616 -0.54 8.91 3.02
CA SER A 616 -1.97 8.58 2.86
C SER A 616 -2.17 7.27 2.09
N THR A 617 -1.43 7.05 1.01
CA THR A 617 -1.53 5.83 0.17
C THR A 617 -1.07 4.58 0.93
N ARG A 618 -0.15 4.72 1.88
CA ARG A 618 0.30 3.65 2.80
C ARG A 618 -0.60 3.50 4.04
N SER A 619 -1.63 4.35 4.21
CA SER A 619 -2.37 4.55 5.48
C SER A 619 -1.46 4.90 6.66
N ASP A 620 -0.27 5.45 6.39
CA ASP A 620 0.73 5.81 7.39
C ASP A 620 0.43 7.18 7.98
N ARG A 621 -0.30 7.14 9.09
CA ARG A 621 -0.72 8.31 9.84
C ARG A 621 0.45 9.08 10.47
N ARG A 622 1.51 8.38 10.89
CA ARG A 622 2.69 9.03 11.48
C ARG A 622 3.43 9.78 10.39
N ALA A 623 3.75 9.13 9.28
CA ALA A 623 4.42 9.79 8.15
C ALA A 623 3.57 10.94 7.57
N PHE A 624 2.24 10.84 7.55
CA PHE A 624 1.36 11.93 7.13
C PHE A 624 1.51 13.17 8.04
N VAL A 625 1.45 12.97 9.36
CA VAL A 625 1.66 14.04 10.34
C VAL A 625 3.06 14.61 10.24
N MET A 626 4.09 13.76 10.27
CA MET A 626 5.48 14.21 10.27
C MET A 626 5.86 14.91 8.97
N HIS A 627 5.48 14.41 7.79
CA HIS A 627 5.72 15.12 6.53
C HIS A 627 4.88 16.40 6.39
N THR A 628 3.74 16.52 7.08
CA THR A 628 3.00 17.80 7.19
C THR A 628 3.75 18.80 8.07
N ILE A 629 4.40 18.34 9.14
CA ILE A 629 5.27 19.18 9.98
C ILE A 629 6.57 19.54 9.22
N HIS A 630 7.22 18.59 8.55
CA HIS A 630 8.41 18.83 7.72
C HIS A 630 8.16 19.84 6.60
N HIS A 631 6.94 19.87 6.04
CA HIS A 631 6.54 20.93 5.11
C HIS A 631 6.52 22.30 5.78
N ALA A 632 5.90 22.41 6.96
CA ALA A 632 5.87 23.66 7.73
C ALA A 632 7.29 24.08 8.20
N ALA A 633 8.14 23.13 8.57
CA ALA A 633 9.55 23.34 8.87
C ALA A 633 10.29 23.96 7.68
N ALA A 634 10.21 23.36 6.50
CA ALA A 634 10.85 23.86 5.29
C ALA A 634 10.34 25.26 4.89
N LEU A 635 9.02 25.48 4.98
CA LEU A 635 8.41 26.79 4.73
C LEU A 635 8.92 27.86 5.70
N ALA A 636 8.94 27.57 7.01
CA ALA A 636 9.42 28.48 8.04
C ALA A 636 10.92 28.79 7.90
N TYR A 637 11.74 27.80 7.51
CA TYR A 637 13.18 27.93 7.31
C TYR A 637 13.53 28.90 6.18
N ILE A 638 12.72 28.95 5.12
CA ILE A 638 12.89 29.88 3.99
C ILE A 638 11.98 31.12 4.06
N GLY A 639 11.42 31.40 5.24
CA GLY A 639 10.73 32.67 5.56
C GLY A 639 9.19 32.67 5.54
N TYR A 640 8.52 31.62 5.05
CA TYR A 640 7.05 31.50 5.00
C TYR A 640 6.47 31.03 6.35
N GLN A 641 6.73 31.80 7.41
CA GLN A 641 6.35 31.44 8.79
C GLN A 641 4.83 31.44 9.01
N ASN A 642 4.08 32.32 8.34
CA ASN A 642 2.62 32.38 8.44
C ASN A 642 2.00 31.11 7.85
N GLU A 643 2.38 30.74 6.63
CA GLU A 643 1.86 29.55 5.95
C GLU A 643 2.26 28.25 6.66
N ALA A 644 3.44 28.22 7.29
CA ALA A 644 3.85 27.13 8.18
C ALA A 644 2.91 27.02 9.39
N LYS A 645 2.60 28.14 10.05
CA LYS A 645 1.71 28.21 11.21
C LYS A 645 0.27 27.85 10.87
N ASP A 646 -0.24 28.30 9.72
CA ASP A 646 -1.59 27.97 9.22
C ASP A 646 -1.69 26.47 8.90
N ARG A 647 -0.70 25.90 8.23
CA ARG A 647 -0.64 24.46 7.91
C ARG A 647 -0.61 23.60 9.17
N LEU A 648 0.16 23.99 10.19
CA LEU A 648 0.21 23.30 11.49
C LEU A 648 -1.08 23.50 12.29
N SER A 649 -1.69 24.68 12.22
CA SER A 649 -2.97 24.97 12.88
C SER A 649 -4.10 24.15 12.26
N SER A 650 -4.15 24.04 10.93
CA SER A 650 -5.10 23.17 10.21
C SER A 650 -4.94 21.70 10.58
N LEU A 651 -3.69 21.23 10.75
CA LEU A 651 -3.38 19.89 11.25
C LEU A 651 -3.83 19.67 12.72
N PHE A 652 -3.58 20.65 13.60
CA PHE A 652 -3.94 20.59 15.03
C PHE A 652 -5.45 20.53 15.28
N HIS A 653 -6.25 21.17 14.40
CA HIS A 653 -7.71 21.20 14.48
C HIS A 653 -8.40 20.01 13.80
N GLN A 654 -7.67 19.13 13.09
CA GLN A 654 -8.25 17.89 12.56
C GLN A 654 -8.85 17.06 13.71
N PRO A 655 -10.14 16.65 13.67
CA PRO A 655 -10.76 15.93 14.78
C PRO A 655 -10.03 14.61 15.11
N TRP A 656 -9.45 14.01 14.08
CA TRP A 656 -8.70 12.76 14.16
C TRP A 656 -7.31 12.86 14.78
N ILE A 657 -6.69 14.05 14.92
CA ILE A 657 -5.24 14.19 15.20
C ILE A 657 -4.76 13.51 16.49
N GLY A 658 -5.63 13.34 17.49
CA GLY A 658 -5.45 12.41 18.62
C GLY A 658 -4.08 12.46 19.31
N GLU A 659 -3.37 11.33 19.30
CA GLU A 659 -2.04 11.13 19.90
C GLU A 659 -0.96 12.12 19.41
N TYR A 660 -1.14 12.72 18.22
CA TYR A 660 -0.17 13.66 17.64
C TYR A 660 -0.35 15.11 18.10
N LYS A 661 -1.38 15.45 18.91
CA LYS A 661 -1.54 16.83 19.42
C LYS A 661 -0.27 17.39 20.09
N PRO A 662 0.46 16.66 20.96
CA PRO A 662 1.65 17.21 21.61
C PRO A 662 2.78 17.56 20.62
N ILE A 663 3.02 16.72 19.60
CA ILE A 663 4.10 16.97 18.63
C ILE A 663 3.75 18.10 17.66
N VAL A 664 2.47 18.22 17.28
CA VAL A 664 1.97 19.35 16.47
C VAL A 664 1.98 20.65 17.30
N GLN A 665 1.71 20.58 18.60
CA GLN A 665 1.81 21.72 19.51
C GLN A 665 3.26 22.19 19.73
N GLN A 666 4.23 21.27 19.79
CA GLN A 666 5.66 21.63 19.77
C GLN A 666 6.04 22.28 18.43
N ALA A 667 5.62 21.71 17.31
CA ALA A 667 5.86 22.27 15.98
C ALA A 667 5.22 23.65 15.77
N LEU A 668 4.05 23.91 16.38
CA LEU A 668 3.39 25.23 16.38
C LEU A 668 4.20 26.31 17.12
N HIS A 669 5.11 25.93 18.03
CA HIS A 669 6.09 26.83 18.61
C HIS A 669 7.35 26.92 17.74
N SER A 670 7.93 25.78 17.37
CA SER A 670 9.11 25.69 16.52
C SER A 670 9.11 24.37 15.72
N PRO A 671 8.88 24.39 14.40
CA PRO A 671 8.82 23.15 13.61
C PRO A 671 10.21 22.61 13.24
N THR A 672 11.28 23.41 13.36
CA THR A 672 12.68 23.03 13.11
C THR A 672 13.64 24.05 13.77
N TYR A 673 14.94 23.93 13.52
CA TYR A 673 16.02 24.78 14.06
C TYR A 673 17.07 25.13 13.00
N TYR A 674 17.83 26.20 13.23
CA TYR A 674 18.99 26.60 12.44
C TYR A 674 20.23 25.76 12.77
N PRO A 675 21.31 25.76 11.96
CA PRO A 675 22.45 24.85 12.15
C PRO A 675 23.23 25.05 13.47
N ASP A 676 23.11 26.23 14.08
CA ASP A 676 23.61 26.59 15.41
C ASP A 676 22.76 26.03 16.58
N GLY A 677 21.64 25.36 16.27
CA GLY A 677 20.67 24.83 17.22
C GLY A 677 19.57 25.80 17.62
N ASN A 678 19.55 27.05 17.12
CA ASN A 678 18.52 28.01 17.50
C ASN A 678 17.15 27.67 16.87
N PRO A 679 16.05 27.63 17.67
CA PRO A 679 14.73 27.23 17.19
C PRO A 679 14.11 28.28 16.25
N ILE A 680 13.48 27.83 15.15
CA ILE A 680 12.76 28.70 14.22
C ILE A 680 11.35 28.97 14.77
N ILE A 681 11.27 29.94 15.68
CA ILE A 681 10.01 30.31 16.34
C ILE A 681 8.99 30.87 15.34
N LEU A 682 7.80 30.25 15.30
CA LEU A 682 6.64 30.79 14.59
C LEU A 682 5.98 31.89 15.42
N LYS A 683 5.74 33.05 14.81
CA LYS A 683 5.15 34.24 15.44
C LYS A 683 3.63 34.25 15.26
#